data_AF-A0AAE7MN26-F1
#
_entry.id   AF-A0AAE7MN26-F1
#
_cell.length_a   1.000
_cell.length_b   1.000
_cell.length_c   1.000
_cell.angle_alpha   90.00
_cell.angle_beta   90.00
_cell.angle_gamma   90.00
#
_symmetry.space_group_name_H-M   'P 1'
#
loop_
_entity.id
_entity.type
_entity.pdbx_description
1 polymer ?
#
loop_
_entity_poly.entity_id
_entity_poly.type
_entity_poly.pdbx_seq_one_letter_code
_entity_poly.pdbx_strand_id
1 'polypeptide(L)'
;MKKGKHLVLLSLLAIFFIAYLYSQHINKVVANDEDVVDVVEVLKNDYGEVSIKQTDDHLILFYRLNESTQERRFLFQLHPKDAAENNFLTSYTSQEYQEYTDEKQQKWIGSDFSQGGVEKEWNVALPNTNKEFQLNIQIEEKAGKLLLSEAASYPFSIANGKKEPSTTSEDIAETTASSEVYDTSEDSSVISDEYHPFDQPQLFNGQVSSDGLTTIEPEYVTDGQGTYPKAMWQPNNNQYVRNHQGNRQGKQQWDGVTNWDGDPTNQNNSYIEYGGEKEAADYAIRKFAKETATPGLFDLYVNVRGNTQKDILPLDIVFVADWSGSMNEENRIIEVKNGIDRFIDTLSDSGVTEKINLGYVGFSSEGYSNRTIPLKAFDSVKEEIKAATPLSTSGGTFTQNGLRQAGELLSEQNGHKKVIVLLTDGVPTCSYQVSSVMDDEDGSYYGTAFSGRIDHPDYTSKISPPYLASVSNQSSQRRWINSTFIATIGEAMALKQRGIEIHGLGIQLQGDETAGLTKEEVESRMRKMVSNGEDGTLYYESANDSSDIADYLARKAVQLSGTVVDGKITDPIIEPFVYETESVSVKSVGTSPLSVEPILAIEDSIIRVEQIYLEKGQEIQLHYQVRIQTESKTFEPDRWYQMNGSTTFQPTSNPDVVAKFGIPSAKAPSVSLDFFKEWEEFDEDLTTRPEKVIYEIKRRGITQSSSWENAYIQLNKPAKDETNRWERTKVTKVSESSEEIRETLWLPKYNNLGQDFHYEAVNEEAVPGYQSEKINATTWKNTKQFVPLDLKVTKKSSANDHLLKGAVFQLTIEEREIQLIDHQDGTYSLPEETRLEKGKNYTLTEISPPTGHERSEKHMWDIAISNNGAVTVDGQKTAVDDQVIQLTIENTFLDLPIAIRKYTEKGKEKVNLADATFALQIKADKGSYQIGYDTIPGNYEFEVDPYGTIEYDGKNVEHAAVWTLTHSNQIKPFDLTVLKQTDTGQSLKGAAFRLSGSAEQIELPSDETAIDTFVFEDLKPGNYTLEEIKTPEGHVGLKEPVQIVIQEDGKVTIAGEPTEVHLQSGNKNNQLQLVVTNQALLSLPETGGMGGLGIIASLSGIVSFAIYSFLRRKREINE
;
A
#
# COMPACT_ATOMS: atom_id res chain seq x y z
N MET A 1 58.97 5.43 -16.64
CA MET A 1 59.39 6.17 -17.88
C MET A 1 58.65 5.53 -19.04
N LYS A 2 57.85 6.15 -19.91
CA LYS A 2 57.40 7.53 -20.19
C LYS A 2 55.91 7.40 -20.60
N LYS A 3 54.98 8.12 -19.96
CA LYS A 3 54.17 9.23 -20.55
C LYS A 3 53.59 8.88 -21.94
N GLY A 4 52.28 8.70 -22.11
CA GLY A 4 51.24 9.69 -21.82
C GLY A 4 50.95 10.49 -23.09
N LYS A 5 50.00 10.03 -23.91
CA LYS A 5 49.41 10.75 -25.08
C LYS A 5 48.34 9.89 -25.82
N HIS A 6 47.26 9.44 -25.17
CA HIS A 6 46.16 8.78 -25.93
C HIS A 6 44.72 9.15 -25.52
N LEU A 7 44.50 10.06 -24.56
CA LEU A 7 43.14 10.40 -24.14
C LEU A 7 42.47 11.58 -24.90
N VAL A 8 43.15 12.18 -25.89
CA VAL A 8 42.58 13.27 -26.72
C VAL A 8 42.37 12.84 -28.18
N LEU A 9 42.81 11.64 -28.56
CA LEU A 9 42.67 11.13 -29.93
C LEU A 9 41.38 10.32 -30.16
N LEU A 10 40.75 9.82 -29.09
CA LEU A 10 39.51 9.03 -29.19
C LEU A 10 38.24 9.89 -29.30
N SER A 11 38.27 11.15 -28.87
CA SER A 11 37.11 12.07 -28.96
C SER A 11 37.00 12.80 -30.31
N LEU A 12 38.06 12.79 -31.13
CA LEU A 12 38.08 13.40 -32.47
C LEU A 12 37.82 12.39 -33.60
N LEU A 13 37.95 11.09 -33.34
CA LEU A 13 37.64 10.03 -34.30
C LEU A 13 36.13 9.72 -34.40
N ALA A 14 35.35 10.00 -33.34
CA ALA A 14 33.89 9.85 -33.36
C ALA A 14 33.17 10.93 -34.18
N ILE A 15 33.76 12.13 -34.31
CA ILE A 15 33.15 13.26 -35.05
C ILE A 15 33.43 13.18 -36.55
N PHE A 16 34.53 12.52 -36.97
CA PHE A 16 34.83 12.31 -38.39
C PHE A 16 34.05 11.13 -39.02
N PHE A 17 33.63 10.15 -38.23
CA PHE A 17 32.86 9.00 -38.75
C PHE A 17 31.38 9.37 -39.02
N ILE A 18 30.82 10.30 -38.23
CA ILE A 18 29.44 10.77 -38.41
C ILE A 18 29.33 11.76 -39.59
N ALA A 19 30.39 12.50 -39.92
CA ALA A 19 30.42 13.40 -41.08
C ALA A 19 30.77 12.67 -42.41
N TYR A 20 31.48 11.53 -42.36
CA TYR A 20 31.82 10.75 -43.56
C TYR A 20 30.62 9.95 -44.09
N LEU A 21 29.74 9.48 -43.20
CA LEU A 21 28.49 8.79 -43.59
C LEU A 21 27.38 9.74 -44.07
N TYR A 22 27.52 11.05 -43.85
CA TYR A 22 26.54 12.06 -44.30
C TYR A 22 26.88 12.69 -45.67
N SER A 23 28.01 12.33 -46.30
CA SER A 23 28.52 13.01 -47.51
C SER A 23 28.56 12.15 -48.78
N GLN A 24 27.99 10.94 -48.79
CA GLN A 24 27.75 10.20 -50.04
C GLN A 24 26.26 9.99 -50.25
N HIS A 25 25.62 10.97 -50.88
CA HIS A 25 24.65 10.79 -51.99
C HIS A 25 23.83 12.06 -52.23
N ILE A 26 24.46 13.13 -52.74
CA ILE A 26 23.73 14.10 -53.59
C ILE A 26 24.68 14.58 -54.69
N ASN A 27 24.53 14.02 -55.90
CA ASN A 27 24.51 14.83 -57.11
C ASN A 27 23.73 14.12 -58.22
N LYS A 28 22.75 14.86 -58.73
CA LYS A 28 21.82 14.56 -59.82
C LYS A 28 22.55 14.26 -61.14
N VAL A 29 22.00 13.30 -61.89
CA VAL A 29 21.84 13.42 -63.35
C VAL A 29 20.38 13.12 -63.68
N VAL A 30 19.85 13.93 -64.59
CA VAL A 30 18.44 14.09 -64.98
C VAL A 30 18.11 13.25 -66.22
N ALA A 31 16.96 12.58 -66.15
CA ALA A 31 15.97 12.18 -67.17
C ALA A 31 16.33 11.19 -68.29
N ASN A 32 15.53 10.11 -68.42
CA ASN A 32 14.35 10.08 -69.30
C ASN A 32 13.39 8.91 -68.97
N ASP A 33 12.13 9.14 -69.35
CA ASP A 33 10.83 8.46 -69.08
C ASP A 33 10.67 6.97 -69.44
N GLU A 34 9.53 6.43 -68.93
CA GLU A 34 8.82 5.14 -69.14
C GLU A 34 9.12 4.12 -68.01
N ASP A 35 8.26 3.82 -67.03
CA ASP A 35 6.80 3.69 -66.97
C ASP A 35 6.17 4.35 -65.72
N VAL A 36 5.09 5.10 -65.93
CA VAL A 36 4.28 5.70 -64.86
C VAL A 36 3.29 4.64 -64.34
N VAL A 37 3.46 4.20 -63.10
CA VAL A 37 2.40 3.54 -62.33
C VAL A 37 1.79 4.60 -61.42
N ASP A 38 0.54 4.98 -61.68
CA ASP A 38 -0.10 6.17 -61.12
C ASP A 38 -0.21 6.15 -59.57
N VAL A 39 0.69 6.87 -58.89
CA VAL A 39 0.50 7.31 -57.51
C VAL A 39 -0.36 8.57 -57.54
N VAL A 40 -1.55 8.52 -56.93
CA VAL A 40 -2.54 9.61 -56.97
C VAL A 40 -2.47 10.42 -55.67
N GLU A 41 -2.21 11.72 -55.76
CA GLU A 41 -2.28 12.64 -54.62
C GLU A 41 -3.76 12.86 -54.25
N VAL A 42 -4.15 12.52 -53.02
CA VAL A 42 -5.55 12.59 -52.54
C VAL A 42 -5.78 13.69 -51.51
N LEU A 43 -4.72 14.19 -50.88
CA LEU A 43 -4.78 15.35 -49.99
C LEU A 43 -3.42 16.06 -49.96
N LYS A 44 -3.39 17.38 -50.17
CA LYS A 44 -2.20 18.21 -49.92
C LYS A 44 -2.64 19.54 -49.31
N ASN A 45 -2.15 19.84 -48.11
CA ASN A 45 -2.49 21.07 -47.39
C ASN A 45 -1.33 21.54 -46.50
N ASP A 46 -1.58 22.59 -45.71
CA ASP A 46 -0.58 23.16 -44.80
C ASP A 46 -0.10 22.19 -43.70
N TYR A 47 -0.83 21.09 -43.47
CA TYR A 47 -0.52 20.07 -42.46
C TYR A 47 0.30 18.90 -43.01
N GLY A 48 0.20 18.60 -44.30
CA GLY A 48 0.90 17.48 -44.92
C GLY A 48 0.30 17.06 -46.25
N GLU A 49 0.79 15.95 -46.76
CA GLU A 49 0.32 15.33 -48.00
C GLU A 49 0.00 13.84 -47.80
N VAL A 50 -1.02 13.37 -48.52
CA VAL A 50 -1.41 11.96 -48.62
C VAL A 50 -1.59 11.64 -50.09
N SER A 51 -0.94 10.57 -50.52
CA SER A 51 -1.06 9.97 -51.83
C SER A 51 -1.41 8.49 -51.69
N ILE A 52 -2.06 7.92 -52.70
CA ILE A 52 -2.41 6.51 -52.71
C ILE A 52 -1.89 5.81 -53.95
N LYS A 53 -1.63 4.52 -53.82
CA LYS A 53 -1.40 3.61 -54.93
C LYS A 53 -2.34 2.42 -54.76
N GLN A 54 -3.16 2.17 -55.77
CA GLN A 54 -4.09 1.05 -55.78
C GLN A 54 -3.48 -0.10 -56.60
N THR A 55 -3.54 -1.32 -56.08
CA THR A 55 -3.31 -2.57 -56.82
C THR A 55 -4.63 -3.36 -56.91
N ASP A 56 -4.61 -4.53 -57.54
CA ASP A 56 -5.81 -5.36 -57.72
C ASP A 56 -6.43 -5.82 -56.39
N ASP A 57 -5.63 -5.91 -55.32
CA ASP A 57 -5.98 -6.48 -54.02
C ASP A 57 -5.58 -5.61 -52.82
N HIS A 58 -4.89 -4.48 -53.01
CA HIS A 58 -4.45 -3.59 -51.94
C HIS A 58 -4.63 -2.09 -52.26
N LEU A 59 -4.78 -1.29 -51.21
CA LEU A 59 -4.66 0.16 -51.22
C LEU A 59 -3.46 0.55 -50.36
N ILE A 60 -2.43 1.12 -50.99
CA ILE A 60 -1.24 1.63 -50.30
C ILE A 60 -1.40 3.14 -50.12
N LEU A 61 -1.35 3.62 -48.88
CA LEU A 61 -1.41 5.02 -48.47
C LEU A 61 0.01 5.50 -48.13
N PHE A 62 0.50 6.48 -48.88
CA PHE A 62 1.71 7.22 -48.57
C PHE A 62 1.31 8.55 -47.94
N TYR A 63 1.74 8.83 -46.71
CA TYR A 63 1.43 10.11 -46.08
C TYR A 63 2.64 10.73 -45.39
N ARG A 64 2.68 12.06 -45.45
CA ARG A 64 3.73 12.86 -44.85
C ARG A 64 3.15 14.06 -44.12
N LEU A 65 3.50 14.22 -42.86
CA LEU A 65 3.18 15.42 -42.07
C LEU A 65 4.29 16.48 -42.23
N ASN A 66 3.90 17.76 -42.33
CA ASN A 66 4.84 18.87 -42.46
C ASN A 66 5.60 19.11 -41.15
N GLU A 67 6.91 19.38 -41.22
CA GLU A 67 7.77 19.55 -40.03
C GLU A 67 7.30 20.62 -39.03
N SER A 68 6.54 21.63 -39.48
CA SER A 68 5.94 22.68 -38.65
C SER A 68 4.72 22.22 -37.83
N THR A 69 4.34 20.94 -37.90
CA THR A 69 3.06 20.41 -37.38
C THR A 69 3.25 19.28 -36.37
N GLN A 70 4.05 19.54 -35.32
CA GLN A 70 4.22 18.64 -34.18
C GLN A 70 2.88 18.38 -33.44
N GLU A 71 2.75 17.20 -32.83
CA GLU A 71 1.58 16.74 -32.07
C GLU A 71 0.29 16.59 -32.89
N ARG A 72 0.41 16.22 -34.17
CA ARG A 72 -0.73 15.94 -35.07
C ARG A 72 -0.62 14.57 -35.71
N ARG A 73 -1.74 14.03 -36.17
CA ARG A 73 -1.80 12.77 -36.94
C ARG A 73 -2.84 12.83 -38.03
N PHE A 74 -2.64 12.02 -39.08
CA PHE A 74 -3.71 11.71 -40.03
C PHE A 74 -4.59 10.60 -39.46
N LEU A 75 -5.89 10.75 -39.68
CA LEU A 75 -6.93 9.77 -39.41
C LEU A 75 -7.49 9.31 -40.76
N PHE A 76 -7.58 8.00 -40.96
CA PHE A 76 -8.09 7.40 -42.18
C PHE A 76 -9.30 6.52 -41.87
N GLN A 77 -10.28 6.54 -42.76
CA GLN A 77 -11.44 5.69 -42.69
C GLN A 77 -11.75 5.13 -44.06
N LEU A 78 -11.77 3.80 -44.19
CA LEU A 78 -12.05 3.12 -45.45
C LEU A 78 -13.29 2.26 -45.31
N HIS A 79 -14.28 2.50 -46.17
CA HIS A 79 -15.54 1.76 -46.17
C HIS A 79 -16.11 1.62 -47.59
N PRO A 80 -16.98 0.63 -47.87
CA PRO A 80 -17.76 0.61 -49.09
C PRO A 80 -18.63 1.86 -49.18
N LYS A 81 -18.74 2.48 -50.35
CA LYS A 81 -19.47 3.74 -50.56
C LYS A 81 -20.97 3.63 -50.25
N ASP A 82 -21.54 2.44 -50.45
CA ASP A 82 -22.94 2.15 -50.15
C ASP A 82 -23.19 1.69 -48.70
N ALA A 83 -22.13 1.57 -47.89
CA ALA A 83 -22.24 1.26 -46.47
C ALA A 83 -22.25 2.55 -45.63
N ALA A 84 -22.86 2.50 -44.44
CA ALA A 84 -22.77 3.60 -43.50
C ALA A 84 -21.29 3.92 -43.17
N GLU A 85 -20.95 5.20 -42.99
CA GLU A 85 -19.57 5.67 -42.72
C GLU A 85 -18.91 4.97 -41.51
N ASN A 86 -19.69 4.34 -40.63
CA ASN A 86 -19.20 3.60 -39.47
C ASN A 86 -18.78 2.15 -39.76
N ASN A 87 -18.96 1.65 -41.00
CA ASN A 87 -18.63 0.26 -41.40
C ASN A 87 -17.23 0.17 -42.01
N PHE A 88 -16.24 0.03 -41.13
CA PHE A 88 -14.82 -0.02 -41.49
C PHE A 88 -14.40 -1.37 -42.14
N LEU A 89 -13.51 -1.34 -43.13
CA LEU A 89 -12.79 -2.52 -43.64
C LEU A 89 -11.49 -2.75 -42.84
N THR A 90 -11.56 -3.44 -41.70
CA THR A 90 -10.44 -3.54 -40.72
C THR A 90 -9.69 -4.87 -40.70
N SER A 91 -10.14 -5.91 -41.38
CA SER A 91 -9.31 -7.11 -41.51
C SER A 91 -8.20 -6.78 -42.51
N TYR A 92 -6.92 -7.03 -42.17
CA TYR A 92 -5.71 -6.92 -43.02
C TYR A 92 -4.89 -5.62 -42.96
N THR A 93 -4.45 -5.22 -41.76
CA THR A 93 -3.37 -4.22 -41.60
C THR A 93 -2.37 -4.65 -40.51
N SER A 94 -1.07 -4.50 -40.78
CA SER A 94 0.03 -4.79 -39.84
C SER A 94 -0.03 -3.92 -38.57
N GLN A 95 0.48 -4.44 -37.45
CA GLN A 95 0.28 -4.03 -36.04
C GLN A 95 0.73 -2.61 -35.60
N GLU A 96 0.61 -1.55 -36.41
CA GLU A 96 1.07 -0.19 -36.03
C GLU A 96 0.01 0.92 -36.14
N TYR A 97 -1.17 0.75 -35.51
CA TYR A 97 -2.17 1.82 -35.45
C TYR A 97 -3.12 1.74 -34.25
N GLN A 98 -3.84 2.83 -33.96
CA GLN A 98 -4.91 2.86 -32.98
C GLN A 98 -6.26 3.20 -33.64
N GLU A 99 -7.29 2.41 -33.31
CA GLU A 99 -8.67 2.76 -33.62
C GLU A 99 -9.14 3.90 -32.71
N TYR A 100 -9.66 4.95 -33.33
CA TYR A 100 -10.22 6.11 -32.66
C TYR A 100 -11.68 6.27 -33.08
N THR A 101 -12.55 6.69 -32.17
CA THR A 101 -13.94 7.02 -32.49
C THR A 101 -14.16 8.50 -32.19
N ASP A 102 -14.62 9.25 -33.18
CA ASP A 102 -14.86 10.69 -33.00
C ASP A 102 -16.20 10.98 -32.28
N GLU A 103 -16.46 12.26 -32.02
CA GLU A 103 -17.68 12.72 -31.33
C GLU A 103 -18.98 12.35 -32.06
N LYS A 104 -18.92 12.03 -33.36
CA LYS A 104 -20.06 11.59 -34.18
C LYS A 104 -20.19 10.07 -34.27
N GLN A 105 -19.41 9.32 -33.49
CA GLN A 105 -19.34 7.85 -33.50
C GLN A 105 -18.76 7.27 -34.80
N GLN A 106 -18.04 8.07 -35.60
CA GLN A 106 -17.33 7.58 -36.77
C GLN A 106 -16.01 6.95 -36.31
N LYS A 107 -15.73 5.73 -36.79
CA LYS A 107 -14.50 5.01 -36.46
C LYS A 107 -13.40 5.36 -37.46
N TRP A 108 -12.24 5.75 -36.96
CA TRP A 108 -11.07 6.16 -37.70
C TRP A 108 -9.87 5.34 -37.26
N ILE A 109 -8.87 5.27 -38.12
CA ILE A 109 -7.57 4.72 -37.76
C ILE A 109 -6.52 5.82 -37.90
N GLY A 110 -5.70 5.97 -36.87
CA GLY A 110 -4.57 6.90 -36.90
C GLY A 110 -3.28 6.26 -36.39
N SER A 111 -2.17 6.84 -36.82
CA SER A 111 -0.87 6.60 -36.22
C SER A 111 -0.76 7.27 -34.84
N ASP A 112 0.37 7.06 -34.15
CA ASP A 112 0.76 7.93 -33.04
C ASP A 112 0.91 9.39 -33.50
N PHE A 113 0.76 10.33 -32.56
CA PHE A 113 0.98 11.76 -32.83
C PHE A 113 2.43 12.04 -33.22
N SER A 114 2.62 12.84 -34.27
CA SER A 114 3.93 13.17 -34.82
C SER A 114 4.80 13.94 -33.81
N GLN A 115 6.10 13.64 -33.78
CA GLN A 115 7.10 14.44 -33.05
C GLN A 115 7.96 15.32 -33.99
N GLY A 116 7.69 15.28 -35.31
CA GLY A 116 8.41 16.01 -36.37
C GLY A 116 7.84 15.67 -37.75
N GLY A 117 8.54 16.01 -38.83
CA GLY A 117 8.17 15.59 -40.18
C GLY A 117 8.39 14.08 -40.33
N VAL A 118 7.31 13.34 -40.60
CA VAL A 118 7.35 11.88 -40.72
C VAL A 118 6.69 11.50 -42.05
N GLU A 119 7.37 10.68 -42.83
CA GLU A 119 6.83 10.01 -44.03
C GLU A 119 6.58 8.54 -43.67
N LYS A 120 5.35 8.06 -43.91
CA LYS A 120 4.92 6.70 -43.59
C LYS A 120 4.14 6.11 -44.75
N GLU A 121 4.23 4.79 -44.85
CA GLU A 121 3.49 3.97 -45.79
C GLU A 121 2.54 3.06 -45.01
N TRP A 122 1.32 2.92 -45.50
CA TRP A 122 0.34 2.02 -44.91
C TRP A 122 -0.41 1.22 -45.96
N ASN A 123 -0.33 -0.10 -45.87
CA ASN A 123 -0.89 -1.02 -46.85
C ASN A 123 -2.17 -1.68 -46.30
N VAL A 124 -3.29 -1.54 -47.02
CA VAL A 124 -4.61 -2.03 -46.64
C VAL A 124 -5.09 -3.02 -47.68
N ALA A 125 -5.34 -4.28 -47.32
CA ALA A 125 -5.92 -5.23 -48.26
C ALA A 125 -7.40 -4.89 -48.54
N LEU A 126 -7.79 -4.96 -49.81
CA LEU A 126 -9.14 -4.70 -50.28
C LEU A 126 -9.88 -6.02 -50.52
N PRO A 127 -11.16 -6.12 -50.18
CA PRO A 127 -11.93 -7.33 -50.48
C PRO A 127 -12.20 -7.42 -51.99
N ASN A 128 -12.03 -8.62 -52.56
CA ASN A 128 -12.31 -8.92 -53.96
C ASN A 128 -13.82 -8.74 -54.29
N THR A 129 -14.21 -7.51 -54.62
CA THR A 129 -15.60 -7.13 -54.90
C THR A 129 -15.67 -6.06 -55.98
N ASN A 130 -16.76 -6.02 -56.76
CA ASN A 130 -16.98 -4.97 -57.77
C ASN A 130 -17.60 -3.69 -57.18
N LYS A 131 -17.40 -3.43 -55.87
CA LYS A 131 -18.01 -2.28 -55.18
C LYS A 131 -17.12 -1.04 -55.27
N GLU A 132 -17.75 0.14 -55.25
CA GLU A 132 -17.06 1.41 -55.02
C GLU A 132 -16.72 1.56 -53.53
N PHE A 133 -15.50 2.02 -53.23
CA PHE A 133 -15.00 2.29 -51.90
C PHE A 133 -14.77 3.78 -51.70
N GLN A 134 -14.81 4.20 -50.44
CA GLN A 134 -14.64 5.57 -50.01
C GLN A 134 -13.54 5.63 -48.95
N LEU A 135 -12.46 6.36 -49.25
CA LEU A 135 -11.41 6.73 -48.29
C LEU A 135 -11.68 8.13 -47.76
N ASN A 136 -11.92 8.26 -46.47
CA ASN A 136 -12.02 9.55 -45.79
C ASN A 136 -10.73 9.82 -45.01
N ILE A 137 -10.26 11.07 -45.05
CA ILE A 137 -9.03 11.53 -44.42
C ILE A 137 -9.33 12.74 -43.54
N GLN A 138 -8.90 12.69 -42.29
CA GLN A 138 -9.05 13.76 -41.31
C GLN A 138 -7.72 14.01 -40.59
N ILE A 139 -7.57 15.16 -39.93
CA ILE A 139 -6.35 15.50 -39.18
C ILE A 139 -6.74 15.87 -37.76
N GLU A 140 -6.07 15.26 -36.79
CA GLU A 140 -6.31 15.50 -35.37
C GLU A 140 -5.06 16.08 -34.72
N GLU A 141 -5.23 17.12 -33.90
CA GLU A 141 -4.21 17.55 -32.94
C GLU A 141 -4.41 16.86 -31.60
N LYS A 142 -3.32 16.61 -30.86
CA LYS A 142 -3.28 15.84 -29.60
C LYS A 142 -4.27 16.30 -28.52
N ALA A 143 -4.77 17.53 -28.60
CA ALA A 143 -5.85 18.03 -27.75
C ALA A 143 -7.25 17.47 -28.11
N GLY A 144 -7.36 16.59 -29.12
CA GLY A 144 -8.60 15.94 -29.57
C GLY A 144 -9.42 16.75 -30.57
N LYS A 145 -8.85 17.80 -31.17
CA LYS A 145 -9.56 18.68 -32.12
C LYS A 145 -9.27 18.28 -33.56
N LEU A 146 -10.33 18.07 -34.35
CA LEU A 146 -10.24 17.85 -35.79
C LEU A 146 -9.97 19.16 -36.53
N LEU A 147 -9.00 19.15 -37.45
CA LEU A 147 -8.47 20.35 -38.09
C LEU A 147 -9.08 20.64 -39.47
N LEU A 148 -9.61 19.63 -40.17
CA LEU A 148 -10.39 19.87 -41.38
C LEU A 148 -11.85 20.06 -40.99
N SER A 149 -12.51 21.08 -41.56
CA SER A 149 -13.92 21.35 -41.28
C SER A 149 -14.84 20.21 -41.72
N GLU A 150 -14.44 19.46 -42.76
CA GLU A 150 -15.03 18.20 -43.23
C GLU A 150 -13.89 17.26 -43.65
N ALA A 151 -14.09 15.94 -43.54
CA ALA A 151 -13.08 14.97 -43.94
C ALA A 151 -12.88 14.99 -45.46
N ALA A 152 -11.62 14.96 -45.91
CA ALA A 152 -11.29 14.85 -47.32
C ALA A 152 -11.65 13.45 -47.80
N SER A 153 -12.56 13.37 -48.77
CA SER A 153 -13.21 12.14 -49.16
C SER A 153 -12.82 11.76 -50.60
N TYR A 154 -12.19 10.61 -50.78
CA TYR A 154 -11.72 10.11 -52.07
C TYR A 154 -12.38 8.76 -52.43
N PRO A 155 -13.29 8.74 -53.44
CA PRO A 155 -13.88 7.50 -53.93
C PRO A 155 -12.96 6.78 -54.92
N PHE A 156 -12.94 5.45 -54.90
CA PHE A 156 -12.25 4.62 -55.88
C PHE A 156 -12.99 3.31 -56.15
N SER A 157 -12.71 2.66 -57.29
CA SER A 157 -13.34 1.40 -57.72
C SER A 157 -12.29 0.32 -57.95
N ILE A 158 -12.64 -0.93 -57.69
CA ILE A 158 -11.82 -2.10 -58.08
C ILE A 158 -12.40 -2.64 -59.39
N ALA A 159 -11.62 -2.59 -60.49
CA ALA A 159 -12.07 -3.02 -61.81
C ALA A 159 -11.76 -4.50 -62.05
N ASN A 160 -12.74 -5.39 -61.87
CA ASN A 160 -12.59 -6.79 -62.27
C ASN A 160 -12.66 -6.92 -63.80
N GLY A 161 -11.51 -7.16 -64.45
CA GLY A 161 -11.41 -7.46 -65.87
C GLY A 161 -11.90 -8.86 -66.24
N LYS A 162 -13.22 -9.09 -66.26
CA LYS A 162 -13.85 -10.13 -67.11
C LYS A 162 -14.64 -9.44 -68.22
N LYS A 163 -14.11 -9.44 -69.44
CA LYS A 163 -14.91 -9.18 -70.65
C LYS A 163 -15.82 -10.37 -70.88
N GLU A 164 -17.09 -10.25 -70.48
CA GLU A 164 -18.15 -11.11 -70.99
C GLU A 164 -18.72 -10.56 -72.31
N PRO A 165 -19.16 -11.45 -73.23
CA PRO A 165 -19.56 -11.10 -74.59
C PRO A 165 -20.98 -10.56 -74.64
N SER A 166 -21.17 -9.47 -75.39
CA SER A 166 -22.51 -8.99 -75.75
C SER A 166 -23.12 -9.89 -76.84
N THR A 167 -24.35 -10.35 -76.58
CA THR A 167 -25.18 -11.10 -77.51
C THR A 167 -26.00 -10.12 -78.35
N THR A 168 -26.02 -10.30 -79.67
CA THR A 168 -27.16 -9.89 -80.50
C THR A 168 -27.38 -10.93 -81.60
N SER A 169 -28.65 -11.31 -81.71
CA SER A 169 -29.27 -12.42 -82.41
C SER A 169 -29.47 -12.22 -83.92
N GLU A 170 -29.98 -13.30 -84.55
CA GLU A 170 -30.48 -13.49 -85.94
C GLU A 170 -29.45 -14.06 -86.93
N ASP A 171 -29.75 -15.03 -87.81
CA ASP A 171 -30.79 -16.05 -87.96
C ASP A 171 -30.37 -16.96 -89.14
N ILE A 172 -30.98 -18.14 -89.28
CA ILE A 172 -31.14 -18.95 -90.51
C ILE A 172 -29.95 -19.79 -91.08
N ALA A 173 -30.05 -21.10 -90.79
CA ALA A 173 -30.18 -22.25 -91.68
C ALA A 173 -29.19 -22.56 -92.84
N GLU A 174 -28.76 -23.83 -92.78
CA GLU A 174 -28.77 -24.85 -93.84
C GLU A 174 -27.63 -24.98 -94.89
N THR A 175 -27.28 -26.26 -95.09
CA THR A 175 -26.86 -26.96 -96.32
C THR A 175 -25.37 -27.05 -96.73
N THR A 176 -24.86 -28.27 -96.55
CA THR A 176 -24.25 -29.17 -97.56
C THR A 176 -22.97 -28.81 -98.34
N ALA A 177 -22.00 -29.73 -98.16
CA ALA A 177 -21.38 -30.58 -99.20
C ALA A 177 -20.14 -30.12 -99.97
N SER A 178 -19.22 -31.12 -100.05
CA SER A 178 -18.31 -31.49 -101.16
C SER A 178 -17.23 -30.48 -101.55
N SER A 179 -15.95 -30.76 -101.28
CA SER A 179 -15.05 -31.72 -101.98
C SER A 179 -14.45 -31.14 -103.27
N GLU A 180 -13.12 -31.28 -103.36
CA GLU A 180 -12.29 -31.38 -104.58
C GLU A 180 -12.02 -30.04 -105.33
N VAL A 181 -10.84 -29.72 -105.90
CA VAL A 181 -9.60 -30.44 -106.29
C VAL A 181 -8.57 -29.36 -106.76
N TYR A 182 -7.27 -29.61 -106.54
CA TYR A 182 -6.01 -29.23 -107.24
C TYR A 182 -5.95 -27.97 -108.18
N ASP A 183 -4.86 -27.22 -108.33
CA ASP A 183 -3.49 -27.67 -108.60
C ASP A 183 -2.43 -26.54 -108.59
N THR A 184 -1.19 -26.94 -108.32
CA THR A 184 0.13 -26.40 -108.73
C THR A 184 0.54 -24.94 -108.49
N SER A 185 1.57 -24.75 -107.66
CA SER A 185 2.95 -24.51 -108.18
C SER A 185 4.00 -24.70 -107.07
N GLU A 186 4.94 -25.60 -107.34
CA GLU A 186 6.15 -25.90 -106.56
C GLU A 186 7.02 -24.63 -106.33
N ASP A 187 7.52 -24.43 -105.12
CA ASP A 187 8.95 -24.61 -104.83
C ASP A 187 9.24 -24.62 -103.30
N SER A 188 9.94 -25.67 -102.88
CA SER A 188 10.81 -25.80 -101.69
C SER A 188 10.25 -25.72 -100.26
N SER A 189 10.09 -26.91 -99.70
CA SER A 189 10.05 -27.28 -98.27
C SER A 189 11.30 -26.87 -97.48
N VAL A 190 11.12 -26.20 -96.34
CA VAL A 190 11.84 -26.46 -95.09
C VAL A 190 10.82 -26.35 -93.95
N ILE A 191 10.47 -27.49 -93.36
CA ILE A 191 9.78 -27.53 -92.06
C ILE A 191 10.82 -27.07 -91.03
N SER A 192 10.56 -25.99 -90.30
CA SER A 192 11.42 -25.57 -89.19
C SER A 192 11.05 -26.34 -87.93
N ASP A 193 12.00 -27.12 -87.41
CA ASP A 193 12.00 -27.78 -86.10
C ASP A 193 12.05 -26.74 -84.96
N GLU A 194 10.94 -26.03 -84.74
CA GLU A 194 10.78 -25.03 -83.69
C GLU A 194 9.80 -25.53 -82.61
N TYR A 195 10.23 -25.53 -81.35
CA TYR A 195 9.45 -26.00 -80.20
C TYR A 195 8.83 -24.82 -79.45
N HIS A 196 7.52 -24.88 -79.24
CA HIS A 196 6.71 -23.86 -78.59
C HIS A 196 6.10 -24.41 -77.28
N PRO A 197 6.76 -24.24 -76.13
CA PRO A 197 6.28 -24.82 -74.86
C PRO A 197 5.01 -24.15 -74.32
N PHE A 198 4.74 -22.90 -74.71
CA PHE A 198 3.55 -22.15 -74.29
C PHE A 198 2.26 -22.60 -74.99
N ASP A 199 2.36 -23.37 -76.09
CA ASP A 199 1.22 -23.91 -76.84
C ASP A 199 0.72 -25.26 -76.26
N GLN A 200 1.39 -25.78 -75.24
CA GLN A 200 1.05 -27.05 -74.61
C GLN A 200 -0.22 -26.93 -73.74
N PRO A 201 -1.03 -28.00 -73.63
CA PRO A 201 -2.28 -27.95 -72.90
C PRO A 201 -2.08 -27.79 -71.39
N GLN A 202 -3.07 -27.13 -70.76
CA GLN A 202 -3.24 -27.06 -69.30
C GLN A 202 -3.48 -28.45 -68.71
N LEU A 203 -2.88 -28.74 -67.55
CA LEU A 203 -2.87 -30.08 -66.95
C LEU A 203 -3.63 -30.19 -65.62
N PHE A 204 -3.77 -29.09 -64.87
CA PHE A 204 -4.43 -29.08 -63.56
C PHE A 204 -5.36 -27.87 -63.42
N ASN A 205 -6.60 -28.09 -62.97
CA ASN A 205 -7.63 -27.06 -62.80
C ASN A 205 -8.51 -27.43 -61.60
N GLY A 206 -8.05 -27.13 -60.39
CA GLY A 206 -8.85 -27.36 -59.18
C GLY A 206 -8.18 -26.83 -57.91
N GLN A 207 -8.79 -25.82 -57.29
CA GLN A 207 -8.48 -25.43 -55.92
C GLN A 207 -9.33 -26.28 -54.96
N VAL A 208 -8.66 -26.94 -54.01
CA VAL A 208 -9.31 -27.55 -52.85
C VAL A 208 -8.86 -26.74 -51.64
N SER A 209 -9.76 -25.92 -51.11
CA SER A 209 -9.59 -25.25 -49.82
C SER A 209 -9.86 -26.23 -48.70
N SER A 210 -8.89 -26.48 -47.82
CA SER A 210 -9.13 -27.21 -46.57
C SER A 210 -9.76 -26.27 -45.55
N ASP A 211 -10.98 -26.57 -45.11
CA ASP A 211 -11.61 -25.86 -43.99
C ASP A 211 -10.75 -26.01 -42.72
N GLY A 212 -10.36 -24.90 -42.09
CA GLY A 212 -9.57 -24.91 -40.86
C GLY A 212 -10.30 -25.57 -39.68
N LEU A 213 -9.55 -26.27 -38.81
CA LEU A 213 -10.09 -26.89 -37.60
C LEU A 213 -10.49 -25.83 -36.57
N THR A 214 -11.65 -25.99 -35.92
CA THR A 214 -12.11 -25.08 -34.86
C THR A 214 -11.23 -25.22 -33.60
N THR A 215 -10.79 -24.09 -33.05
CA THR A 215 -10.01 -24.02 -31.80
C THR A 215 -10.83 -24.51 -30.60
N ILE A 216 -10.25 -25.38 -29.76
CA ILE A 216 -10.81 -25.80 -28.47
C ILE A 216 -10.25 -24.89 -27.38
N GLU A 217 -11.11 -24.16 -26.67
CA GLU A 217 -10.72 -23.18 -25.65
C GLU A 217 -10.68 -23.80 -24.24
N PRO A 218 -9.51 -23.89 -23.58
CA PRO A 218 -9.41 -24.27 -22.18
C PRO A 218 -10.11 -23.27 -21.26
N GLU A 219 -10.88 -23.75 -20.29
CA GLU A 219 -11.69 -22.92 -19.39
C GLU A 219 -11.05 -22.77 -18.00
N TYR A 220 -11.18 -21.58 -17.40
CA TYR A 220 -10.61 -21.27 -16.08
C TYR A 220 -11.67 -20.70 -15.13
N VAL A 221 -11.47 -20.92 -13.84
CA VAL A 221 -12.22 -20.29 -12.75
C VAL A 221 -11.29 -19.27 -12.09
N THR A 222 -11.80 -18.06 -11.87
CA THR A 222 -11.14 -17.02 -11.08
C THR A 222 -12.01 -16.67 -9.89
N ASP A 223 -11.55 -17.01 -8.69
CA ASP A 223 -12.26 -16.75 -7.44
C ASP A 223 -11.29 -16.24 -6.34
N GLY A 224 -11.74 -16.21 -5.08
CA GLY A 224 -10.92 -15.79 -3.94
C GLY A 224 -9.69 -16.67 -3.68
N GLN A 225 -9.64 -17.88 -4.25
CA GLN A 225 -8.49 -18.77 -4.20
C GLN A 225 -7.53 -18.54 -5.38
N GLY A 226 -7.80 -17.62 -6.31
CA GLY A 226 -6.96 -17.35 -7.48
C GLY A 226 -7.55 -17.87 -8.79
N THR A 227 -6.68 -18.09 -9.78
CA THR A 227 -7.06 -18.54 -11.13
C THR A 227 -6.55 -19.95 -11.38
N TYR A 228 -7.42 -20.87 -11.79
CA TYR A 228 -7.06 -22.27 -12.05
C TYR A 228 -8.01 -22.93 -13.08
N PRO A 229 -7.60 -24.05 -13.71
CA PRO A 229 -8.43 -24.75 -14.68
C PRO A 229 -9.79 -25.20 -14.13
N LYS A 230 -10.87 -25.00 -14.88
CA LYS A 230 -12.23 -25.44 -14.53
C LYS A 230 -12.36 -26.95 -14.62
N ALA A 231 -11.88 -27.53 -15.73
CA ALA A 231 -11.70 -28.97 -15.88
C ALA A 231 -10.25 -29.31 -15.55
N MET A 232 -10.03 -29.84 -14.35
CA MET A 232 -8.68 -29.99 -13.80
C MET A 232 -8.35 -31.41 -13.36
N TRP A 233 -7.05 -31.67 -13.29
CA TRP A 233 -6.47 -32.80 -12.57
C TRP A 233 -5.28 -32.36 -11.72
N GLN A 234 -4.91 -33.18 -10.75
CA GLN A 234 -3.76 -32.95 -9.87
C GLN A 234 -2.77 -34.11 -9.98
N PRO A 235 -1.45 -33.86 -9.90
CA PRO A 235 -0.49 -34.94 -9.76
C PRO A 235 -0.69 -35.72 -8.46
N ASN A 236 -0.47 -37.03 -8.48
CA ASN A 236 -0.55 -37.88 -7.29
C ASN A 236 0.24 -37.28 -6.11
N ASN A 237 -0.41 -37.16 -4.94
CA ASN A 237 0.20 -36.62 -3.71
C ASN A 237 0.70 -35.16 -3.81
N ASN A 238 0.26 -34.38 -4.80
CA ASN A 238 0.59 -32.97 -4.93
C ASN A 238 -0.68 -32.11 -4.80
N GLN A 239 -0.70 -31.21 -3.80
CA GLN A 239 -1.81 -30.28 -3.56
C GLN A 239 -1.54 -28.84 -4.02
N TYR A 240 -0.36 -28.59 -4.61
CA TYR A 240 0.16 -27.27 -4.97
C TYR A 240 0.16 -27.03 -6.48
N VAL A 241 -0.23 -28.01 -7.29
CA VAL A 241 -0.34 -27.91 -8.75
C VAL A 241 -1.72 -28.38 -9.23
N ARG A 242 -2.32 -27.61 -10.13
CA ARG A 242 -3.54 -27.97 -10.88
C ARG A 242 -3.25 -27.86 -12.36
N ASN A 243 -3.49 -28.94 -13.08
CA ASN A 243 -3.30 -29.04 -14.52
C ASN A 243 -4.65 -29.10 -15.22
N HIS A 244 -4.72 -28.68 -16.48
CA HIS A 244 -5.94 -28.77 -17.27
C HIS A 244 -6.16 -30.21 -17.77
N GLN A 245 -7.42 -30.64 -17.83
CA GLN A 245 -7.81 -31.91 -18.45
C GLN A 245 -7.57 -31.91 -19.95
N GLY A 246 -7.46 -33.10 -20.54
CA GLY A 246 -7.47 -33.26 -21.98
C GLY A 246 -8.89 -33.12 -22.54
N ASN A 247 -8.99 -33.06 -23.85
CA ASN A 247 -10.25 -33.18 -24.57
C ASN A 247 -10.12 -34.32 -25.57
N ARG A 248 -10.98 -35.32 -25.38
CA ARG A 248 -11.13 -36.44 -26.30
C ARG A 248 -12.50 -36.32 -26.94
N GLN A 249 -12.64 -36.79 -28.17
CA GLN A 249 -13.89 -36.87 -28.93
C GLN A 249 -14.28 -35.74 -29.87
N GLY A 250 -13.42 -34.76 -30.14
CA GLY A 250 -13.76 -33.64 -31.02
C GLY A 250 -15.07 -32.92 -30.63
N LYS A 251 -15.49 -33.08 -29.35
CA LYS A 251 -16.74 -32.57 -28.77
C LYS A 251 -16.38 -31.60 -27.65
N GLN A 252 -17.34 -30.76 -27.25
CA GLN A 252 -17.15 -29.74 -26.21
C GLN A 252 -16.96 -30.30 -24.77
N GLN A 253 -16.60 -31.58 -24.58
CA GLN A 253 -16.52 -32.21 -23.25
C GLN A 253 -15.10 -32.69 -22.92
N TRP A 254 -14.57 -32.26 -21.77
CA TRP A 254 -13.27 -32.65 -21.24
C TRP A 254 -13.21 -34.14 -20.83
N ASP A 255 -12.00 -34.72 -20.82
CA ASP A 255 -11.76 -36.17 -20.72
C ASP A 255 -12.13 -36.82 -19.37
N GLY A 256 -12.41 -36.02 -18.34
CA GLY A 256 -12.82 -36.47 -17.02
C GLY A 256 -11.70 -37.09 -16.18
N VAL A 257 -10.44 -37.06 -16.64
CA VAL A 257 -9.29 -37.55 -15.88
C VAL A 257 -8.99 -36.53 -14.79
N THR A 258 -9.18 -36.88 -13.51
CA THR A 258 -9.00 -35.92 -12.39
C THR A 258 -7.69 -36.09 -11.62
N ASN A 259 -6.91 -37.15 -11.86
CA ASN A 259 -5.64 -37.40 -11.17
C ASN A 259 -4.80 -38.48 -11.88
N TRP A 260 -3.48 -38.26 -11.98
CA TRP A 260 -2.46 -39.24 -12.41
C TRP A 260 -1.05 -38.81 -11.93
N ASP A 261 0.01 -39.59 -12.17
CA ASP A 261 1.35 -39.35 -11.58
C ASP A 261 2.18 -38.22 -12.21
N GLY A 262 1.76 -37.70 -13.36
CA GLY A 262 2.50 -36.69 -14.11
C GLY A 262 3.83 -37.21 -14.67
N ASP A 263 3.96 -38.51 -14.96
CA ASP A 263 5.14 -39.04 -15.66
C ASP A 263 5.25 -38.43 -17.07
N PRO A 264 6.35 -37.71 -17.40
CA PRO A 264 6.51 -37.07 -18.71
C PRO A 264 6.60 -38.05 -19.88
N THR A 265 6.86 -39.33 -19.64
CA THR A 265 6.84 -40.38 -20.67
C THR A 265 5.41 -40.84 -21.03
N ASN A 266 4.40 -40.40 -20.29
CA ASN A 266 3.01 -40.76 -20.55
C ASN A 266 2.50 -40.10 -21.84
N GLN A 267 2.10 -40.92 -22.82
CA GLN A 267 1.60 -40.47 -24.12
C GLN A 267 0.06 -40.52 -24.25
N ASN A 268 -0.68 -40.76 -23.17
CA ASN A 268 -2.12 -41.06 -23.25
C ASN A 268 -3.01 -40.04 -22.54
N ASN A 269 -2.58 -39.50 -21.40
CA ASN A 269 -3.43 -38.71 -20.52
C ASN A 269 -3.38 -37.22 -20.87
N SER A 270 -4.54 -36.56 -20.74
CA SER A 270 -4.66 -35.11 -20.73
C SER A 270 -4.25 -34.39 -22.03
N TYR A 271 -4.32 -35.06 -23.18
CA TYR A 271 -4.16 -34.41 -24.48
C TYR A 271 -5.46 -33.77 -24.95
N ILE A 272 -5.36 -32.62 -25.61
CA ILE A 272 -6.42 -31.99 -26.40
C ILE A 272 -6.19 -32.43 -27.85
N GLU A 273 -7.14 -33.20 -28.38
CA GLU A 273 -7.06 -33.82 -29.71
C GLU A 273 -7.85 -33.02 -30.75
N TYR A 274 -7.22 -32.74 -31.90
CA TYR A 274 -7.79 -31.95 -33.01
C TYR A 274 -7.92 -32.83 -34.26
N GLY A 275 -8.96 -32.62 -35.08
CA GLY A 275 -9.12 -33.33 -36.36
C GLY A 275 -9.44 -34.84 -36.27
N GLY A 276 -9.78 -35.32 -35.07
CA GLY A 276 -10.14 -36.71 -34.81
C GLY A 276 -9.89 -37.11 -33.36
N GLU A 277 -9.85 -38.41 -33.10
CA GLU A 277 -9.63 -38.98 -31.76
C GLU A 277 -8.44 -39.93 -31.73
N LYS A 278 -7.61 -39.85 -30.68
CA LYS A 278 -6.46 -40.74 -30.44
C LYS A 278 -5.56 -40.84 -31.69
N GLU A 279 -5.31 -42.05 -32.17
CA GLU A 279 -4.55 -42.35 -33.39
C GLU A 279 -5.14 -41.75 -34.67
N ALA A 280 -6.41 -41.33 -34.64
CA ALA A 280 -7.07 -40.64 -35.74
C ALA A 280 -7.08 -39.12 -35.56
N ALA A 281 -6.58 -38.55 -34.48
CA ALA A 281 -6.44 -37.09 -34.34
C ALA A 281 -5.39 -36.58 -35.33
N ASP A 282 -5.65 -35.47 -36.01
CA ASP A 282 -4.67 -34.84 -36.91
C ASP A 282 -3.46 -34.37 -36.11
N TYR A 283 -3.69 -33.71 -34.98
CA TYR A 283 -2.64 -33.44 -34.01
C TYR A 283 -3.21 -33.43 -32.59
N ALA A 284 -2.34 -33.61 -31.62
CA ALA A 284 -2.70 -33.56 -30.21
C ALA A 284 -1.70 -32.73 -29.42
N ILE A 285 -2.21 -31.90 -28.52
CA ILE A 285 -1.39 -31.02 -27.69
C ILE A 285 -1.65 -31.24 -26.21
N ARG A 286 -0.63 -31.05 -25.38
CA ARG A 286 -0.77 -31.10 -23.93
C ARG A 286 0.22 -30.18 -23.26
N LYS A 287 -0.21 -29.53 -22.18
CA LYS A 287 0.67 -28.82 -21.25
C LYS A 287 0.31 -29.19 -19.82
N PHE A 288 1.31 -29.47 -19.01
CA PHE A 288 1.12 -29.73 -17.58
C PHE A 288 2.37 -29.43 -16.78
N ALA A 289 2.18 -29.28 -15.47
CA ALA A 289 3.24 -29.03 -14.52
C ALA A 289 3.27 -30.08 -13.40
N LYS A 290 4.43 -30.17 -12.73
CA LYS A 290 4.64 -30.97 -11.53
C LYS A 290 5.63 -30.26 -10.62
N GLU A 291 5.33 -30.18 -9.33
CA GLU A 291 6.31 -29.66 -8.37
C GLU A 291 7.45 -30.67 -8.21
N THR A 292 8.68 -30.15 -8.18
CA THR A 292 9.89 -30.93 -7.94
C THR A 292 10.03 -31.31 -6.46
N ALA A 293 11.12 -31.99 -6.10
CA ALA A 293 11.46 -32.20 -4.69
C ALA A 293 11.81 -30.89 -3.95
N THR A 294 12.16 -29.83 -4.68
CA THR A 294 12.43 -28.50 -4.15
C THR A 294 11.13 -27.70 -4.15
N PRO A 295 10.61 -27.27 -2.97
CA PRO A 295 9.38 -26.51 -2.89
C PRO A 295 9.40 -25.24 -3.76
N GLY A 296 8.30 -24.97 -4.45
CA GLY A 296 8.17 -23.78 -5.29
C GLY A 296 8.94 -23.82 -6.61
N LEU A 297 9.65 -24.91 -6.91
CA LEU A 297 10.21 -25.20 -8.23
C LEU A 297 9.32 -26.24 -8.94
N PHE A 298 8.92 -25.94 -10.17
CA PHE A 298 7.99 -26.75 -10.95
C PHE A 298 8.61 -27.13 -12.31
N ASP A 299 8.51 -28.41 -12.65
CA ASP A 299 8.74 -28.91 -14.01
C ASP A 299 7.49 -28.66 -14.86
N LEU A 300 7.66 -28.15 -16.07
CA LEU A 300 6.61 -27.97 -17.06
C LEU A 300 6.95 -28.76 -18.32
N TYR A 301 5.93 -29.40 -18.87
CA TYR A 301 6.03 -30.21 -20.08
C TYR A 301 4.98 -29.75 -21.08
N VAL A 302 5.42 -29.47 -22.30
CA VAL A 302 4.58 -29.09 -23.43
C VAL A 302 4.81 -30.13 -24.53
N ASN A 303 3.78 -30.86 -24.89
CA ASN A 303 3.82 -31.93 -25.88
C ASN A 303 3.00 -31.54 -27.11
N VAL A 304 3.54 -31.85 -28.29
CA VAL A 304 2.84 -31.76 -29.57
C VAL A 304 3.09 -33.03 -30.36
N ARG A 305 2.01 -33.71 -30.74
CA ARG A 305 2.03 -34.91 -31.58
C ARG A 305 1.41 -34.61 -32.94
N GLY A 306 2.07 -35.02 -34.01
CA GLY A 306 1.55 -34.97 -35.38
C GLY A 306 0.92 -36.29 -35.83
N ASN A 307 0.39 -36.27 -37.05
CA ASN A 307 -0.17 -37.44 -37.72
C ASN A 307 -0.04 -37.29 -39.24
N THR A 308 -0.63 -38.21 -39.99
CA THR A 308 -0.70 -38.19 -41.45
C THR A 308 -1.92 -37.41 -41.94
N GLN A 309 -1.74 -36.58 -42.97
CA GLN A 309 -2.84 -35.92 -43.68
C GLN A 309 -3.74 -36.97 -44.36
N LYS A 310 -5.05 -36.90 -44.09
CA LYS A 310 -6.02 -37.88 -44.61
C LYS A 310 -6.52 -37.53 -46.02
N ASP A 311 -6.71 -36.24 -46.28
CA ASP A 311 -7.36 -35.74 -47.50
C ASP A 311 -6.37 -35.06 -48.46
N ILE A 312 -5.23 -35.72 -48.75
CA ILE A 312 -4.34 -35.23 -49.81
C ILE A 312 -4.93 -35.53 -51.20
N LEU A 313 -4.78 -34.58 -52.12
CA LEU A 313 -4.99 -34.80 -53.55
C LEU A 313 -3.95 -35.79 -54.08
N PRO A 314 -4.26 -36.59 -55.10
CA PRO A 314 -3.23 -37.35 -55.81
C PRO A 314 -2.17 -36.42 -56.39
N LEU A 315 -0.89 -36.78 -56.18
CA LEU A 315 0.27 -35.99 -56.56
C LEU A 315 1.16 -36.75 -57.55
N ASP A 316 1.61 -36.06 -58.58
CA ASP A 316 2.66 -36.52 -59.48
C ASP A 316 3.90 -35.65 -59.28
N ILE A 317 4.96 -36.24 -58.74
CA ILE A 317 6.20 -35.55 -58.37
C ILE A 317 7.33 -36.02 -59.27
N VAL A 318 8.08 -35.08 -59.86
CA VAL A 318 9.33 -35.38 -60.59
C VAL A 318 10.50 -34.63 -59.96
N PHE A 319 11.49 -35.38 -59.48
CA PHE A 319 12.78 -34.81 -59.10
C PHE A 319 13.58 -34.44 -60.35
N VAL A 320 14.10 -33.23 -60.40
CA VAL A 320 14.98 -32.74 -61.47
C VAL A 320 16.32 -32.37 -60.85
N ALA A 321 17.25 -33.31 -60.87
CA ALA A 321 18.53 -33.20 -60.19
C ALA A 321 19.67 -32.91 -61.16
N ASP A 322 20.42 -31.86 -60.84
CA ASP A 322 21.61 -31.44 -61.57
C ASP A 322 22.76 -32.41 -61.38
N TRP A 323 23.26 -32.97 -62.48
CA TRP A 323 24.41 -33.86 -62.59
C TRP A 323 25.55 -33.21 -63.39
N SER A 324 25.64 -31.89 -63.35
CA SER A 324 26.79 -31.15 -63.85
C SER A 324 28.06 -31.45 -63.05
N GLY A 325 29.21 -31.09 -63.61
CA GLY A 325 30.51 -31.28 -62.95
C GLY A 325 30.67 -30.46 -61.66
N SER A 326 30.04 -29.29 -61.56
CA SER A 326 30.11 -28.41 -60.37
C SER A 326 29.44 -29.04 -59.14
N MET A 327 28.51 -29.98 -59.34
CA MET A 327 27.86 -30.73 -58.26
C MET A 327 28.80 -31.73 -57.53
N ASN A 328 30.03 -31.93 -58.01
CA ASN A 328 31.05 -32.69 -57.25
C ASN A 328 31.74 -31.87 -56.15
N GLU A 329 31.63 -30.54 -56.18
CA GLU A 329 32.21 -29.68 -55.15
C GLU A 329 31.47 -29.87 -53.82
N GLU A 330 32.19 -29.77 -52.69
CA GLU A 330 31.63 -29.80 -51.33
C GLU A 330 30.63 -30.94 -51.04
N ASN A 331 30.76 -32.06 -51.76
CA ASN A 331 29.86 -33.23 -51.72
C ASN A 331 28.39 -32.94 -52.07
N ARG A 332 28.07 -31.85 -52.80
CA ARG A 332 26.68 -31.46 -53.14
C ARG A 332 25.86 -32.61 -53.73
N ILE A 333 26.40 -33.36 -54.71
CA ILE A 333 25.68 -34.49 -55.32
C ILE A 333 25.41 -35.63 -54.35
N ILE A 334 26.31 -35.88 -53.39
CA ILE A 334 26.13 -36.91 -52.36
C ILE A 334 24.99 -36.48 -51.42
N GLU A 335 24.94 -35.19 -51.05
CA GLU A 335 23.87 -34.67 -50.20
C GLU A 335 22.52 -34.57 -50.93
N VAL A 336 22.50 -34.31 -52.24
CA VAL A 336 21.30 -34.47 -53.07
C VAL A 336 20.82 -35.91 -53.03
N LYS A 337 21.72 -36.89 -53.17
CA LYS A 337 21.37 -38.30 -53.05
C LYS A 337 20.80 -38.61 -51.66
N ASN A 338 21.49 -38.20 -50.59
CA ASN A 338 21.05 -38.43 -49.20
C ASN A 338 19.68 -37.79 -48.93
N GLY A 339 19.46 -36.57 -49.43
CA GLY A 339 18.19 -35.87 -49.27
C GLY A 339 17.04 -36.51 -50.03
N ILE A 340 17.27 -37.03 -51.25
CA ILE A 340 16.27 -37.82 -51.98
C ILE A 340 15.98 -39.12 -51.23
N ASP A 341 17.00 -39.81 -50.74
CA ASP A 341 16.83 -41.03 -49.95
C ASP A 341 15.95 -40.75 -48.72
N ARG A 342 16.24 -39.68 -47.97
CA ARG A 342 15.47 -39.25 -46.79
C ARG A 342 14.05 -38.82 -47.12
N PHE A 343 13.83 -38.10 -48.23
CA PHE A 343 12.49 -37.75 -48.71
C PHE A 343 11.65 -39.01 -48.95
N ILE A 344 12.24 -40.00 -49.64
CA ILE A 344 11.57 -41.25 -49.97
C ILE A 344 11.32 -42.08 -48.69
N ASP A 345 12.25 -42.12 -47.76
CA ASP A 345 12.05 -42.84 -46.48
C ASP A 345 10.93 -42.19 -45.65
N THR A 346 10.95 -40.86 -45.52
CA THR A 346 9.91 -40.09 -44.82
C THR A 346 8.52 -40.37 -45.42
N LEU A 347 8.38 -40.28 -46.75
CA LEU A 347 7.10 -40.58 -47.39
C LEU A 347 6.70 -42.07 -47.31
N SER A 348 7.66 -43.00 -47.31
CA SER A 348 7.37 -44.44 -47.19
C SER A 348 6.68 -44.76 -45.87
N ASP A 349 7.08 -44.07 -44.80
CA ASP A 349 6.53 -44.28 -43.45
C ASP A 349 5.26 -43.45 -43.18
N SER A 350 5.01 -42.45 -44.02
CA SER A 350 3.88 -41.52 -43.85
C SER A 350 2.50 -42.14 -44.07
N GLY A 351 2.38 -43.21 -44.87
CA GLY A 351 1.09 -43.83 -45.21
C GLY A 351 0.28 -43.12 -46.31
N VAL A 352 0.87 -42.15 -47.04
CA VAL A 352 0.21 -41.48 -48.17
C VAL A 352 0.68 -41.95 -49.57
N THR A 353 1.57 -42.96 -49.63
CA THR A 353 2.25 -43.38 -50.87
C THR A 353 1.30 -43.82 -51.98
N GLU A 354 0.11 -44.34 -51.64
CA GLU A 354 -0.90 -44.77 -52.61
C GLU A 354 -1.45 -43.64 -53.48
N LYS A 355 -1.31 -42.38 -53.02
CA LYS A 355 -1.75 -41.17 -53.74
C LYS A 355 -0.61 -40.46 -54.45
N ILE A 356 0.61 -41.01 -54.43
CA ILE A 356 1.80 -40.37 -54.98
C ILE A 356 2.36 -41.19 -56.14
N ASN A 357 2.54 -40.54 -57.30
CA ASN A 357 3.42 -41.03 -58.34
C ASN A 357 4.74 -40.26 -58.30
N LEU A 358 5.83 -40.97 -58.54
CA LEU A 358 7.18 -40.43 -58.49
C LEU A 358 7.90 -40.68 -59.82
N GLY A 359 8.62 -39.68 -60.29
CA GLY A 359 9.51 -39.73 -61.43
C GLY A 359 10.83 -39.04 -61.12
N TYR A 360 11.83 -39.23 -61.98
CA TYR A 360 13.16 -38.67 -61.76
C TYR A 360 13.85 -38.31 -63.08
N VAL A 361 14.49 -37.15 -63.12
CA VAL A 361 15.31 -36.64 -64.22
C VAL A 361 16.64 -36.18 -63.64
N GLY A 362 17.71 -36.93 -63.89
CA GLY A 362 19.09 -36.51 -63.65
C GLY A 362 19.68 -35.96 -64.93
N PHE A 363 20.11 -34.70 -64.93
CA PHE A 363 20.51 -34.01 -66.15
C PHE A 363 21.94 -33.45 -66.11
N SER A 364 22.62 -33.47 -67.25
CA SER A 364 23.90 -32.82 -67.55
C SER A 364 23.85 -32.32 -69.01
N SER A 365 24.98 -31.92 -69.59
CA SER A 365 25.04 -31.55 -71.02
C SER A 365 25.00 -32.77 -71.95
N GLU A 366 24.68 -32.54 -73.23
CA GLU A 366 24.63 -33.62 -74.23
C GLU A 366 25.98 -34.33 -74.35
N GLY A 367 25.94 -35.67 -74.46
CA GLY A 367 27.14 -36.51 -74.50
C GLY A 367 27.68 -36.96 -73.13
N TYR A 368 27.08 -36.48 -72.04
CA TYR A 368 27.36 -36.93 -70.66
C TYR A 368 26.24 -37.83 -70.11
N SER A 369 26.48 -38.40 -68.93
CA SER A 369 25.52 -39.26 -68.23
C SER A 369 24.28 -38.46 -67.84
N ASN A 370 23.12 -38.93 -68.30
CA ASN A 370 21.79 -38.45 -67.95
C ASN A 370 20.93 -39.66 -67.57
N ARG A 371 19.90 -39.49 -66.75
CA ARG A 371 18.98 -40.59 -66.40
C ARG A 371 17.56 -40.10 -66.23
N THR A 372 16.63 -40.83 -66.83
CA THR A 372 15.20 -40.56 -66.70
C THR A 372 14.50 -41.82 -66.21
N ILE A 373 13.75 -41.70 -65.12
CA ILE A 373 12.88 -42.75 -64.58
C ILE A 373 11.44 -42.29 -64.83
N PRO A 374 10.62 -43.09 -65.54
CA PRO A 374 9.26 -42.68 -65.89
C PRO A 374 8.40 -42.51 -64.64
N LEU A 375 7.42 -41.62 -64.72
CA LEU A 375 6.43 -41.38 -63.68
C LEU A 375 5.60 -42.66 -63.45
N LYS A 376 5.67 -43.21 -62.24
CA LYS A 376 4.92 -44.40 -61.80
C LYS A 376 4.54 -44.29 -60.32
N ALA A 377 3.67 -45.20 -59.86
CA ALA A 377 3.30 -45.30 -58.45
C ALA A 377 4.53 -45.38 -57.54
N PHE A 378 4.54 -44.60 -56.45
CA PHE A 378 5.67 -44.42 -55.53
C PHE A 378 6.40 -45.72 -55.18
N ASP A 379 5.66 -46.73 -54.68
CA ASP A 379 6.24 -47.99 -54.22
C ASP A 379 6.89 -48.83 -55.32
N SER A 380 6.54 -48.58 -56.58
CA SER A 380 7.11 -49.30 -57.72
C SER A 380 8.46 -48.75 -58.20
N VAL A 381 8.80 -47.52 -57.84
CA VAL A 381 10.02 -46.82 -58.32
C VAL A 381 10.93 -46.32 -57.21
N LYS A 382 10.50 -46.34 -55.94
CA LYS A 382 11.27 -45.77 -54.82
C LYS A 382 12.71 -46.26 -54.71
N GLU A 383 12.95 -47.57 -54.82
CA GLU A 383 14.31 -48.14 -54.75
C GLU A 383 15.13 -47.81 -56.01
N GLU A 384 14.49 -47.67 -57.17
CA GLU A 384 15.17 -47.27 -58.40
C GLU A 384 15.61 -45.80 -58.33
N ILE A 385 14.77 -44.92 -57.77
CA ILE A 385 15.04 -43.50 -57.61
C ILE A 385 16.12 -43.26 -56.55
N LYS A 386 16.10 -43.98 -55.42
CA LYS A 386 17.20 -43.96 -54.44
C LYS A 386 18.55 -44.33 -55.07
N ALA A 387 18.56 -45.25 -56.03
CA ALA A 387 19.75 -45.66 -56.76
C ALA A 387 20.05 -44.81 -58.01
N ALA A 388 19.25 -43.77 -58.30
CA ALA A 388 19.36 -43.01 -59.53
C ALA A 388 20.54 -42.04 -59.51
N THR A 389 20.66 -41.25 -58.44
CA THR A 389 21.70 -40.22 -58.28
C THR A 389 23.09 -40.87 -58.13
N PRO A 390 24.05 -40.54 -59.01
CA PRO A 390 25.39 -41.11 -58.97
C PRO A 390 26.22 -40.51 -57.83
N LEU A 391 27.30 -41.19 -57.46
CA LEU A 391 28.26 -40.70 -56.45
C LEU A 391 29.22 -39.62 -56.99
N SER A 392 29.27 -39.45 -58.31
CA SER A 392 30.07 -38.42 -58.98
C SER A 392 29.50 -38.14 -60.37
N THR A 393 29.65 -36.89 -60.82
CA THR A 393 29.00 -36.34 -62.00
C THR A 393 29.99 -35.62 -62.94
N SER A 394 29.58 -35.28 -64.16
CA SER A 394 30.42 -34.53 -65.10
C SER A 394 29.57 -33.94 -66.22
N GLY A 395 30.08 -32.91 -66.89
CA GLY A 395 29.40 -32.19 -67.97
C GLY A 395 28.86 -30.83 -67.50
N GLY A 396 28.15 -30.15 -68.41
CA GLY A 396 27.57 -28.83 -68.18
C GLY A 396 26.15 -28.88 -67.58
N THR A 397 25.60 -27.71 -67.29
CA THR A 397 24.32 -27.57 -66.59
C THR A 397 23.21 -27.26 -67.59
N PHE A 398 22.52 -28.29 -68.09
CA PHE A 398 21.44 -28.14 -69.08
C PHE A 398 20.04 -28.11 -68.44
N THR A 399 19.84 -27.18 -67.51
CA THR A 399 18.63 -27.07 -66.68
C THR A 399 17.34 -26.99 -67.51
N GLN A 400 17.37 -26.27 -68.64
CA GLN A 400 16.21 -26.21 -69.55
C GLN A 400 15.76 -27.60 -70.03
N ASN A 401 16.71 -28.47 -70.40
CA ASN A 401 16.38 -29.81 -70.86
C ASN A 401 15.88 -30.71 -69.72
N GLY A 402 16.43 -30.55 -68.51
CA GLY A 402 15.94 -31.24 -67.31
C GLY A 402 14.47 -30.88 -67.02
N LEU A 403 14.14 -29.59 -67.04
CA LEU A 403 12.78 -29.08 -66.87
C LEU A 403 11.84 -29.59 -67.98
N ARG A 404 12.28 -29.55 -69.24
CA ARG A 404 11.48 -30.04 -70.37
C ARG A 404 11.12 -31.52 -70.22
N GLN A 405 12.10 -32.37 -69.93
CA GLN A 405 11.86 -33.81 -69.71
C GLN A 405 10.90 -34.05 -68.54
N ALA A 406 11.01 -33.29 -67.45
CA ALA A 406 10.06 -33.40 -66.34
C ALA A 406 8.64 -32.99 -66.76
N GLY A 407 8.51 -31.93 -67.54
CA GLY A 407 7.23 -31.52 -68.14
C GLY A 407 6.61 -32.55 -69.07
N GLU A 408 7.44 -33.32 -69.78
CA GLU A 408 6.98 -34.46 -70.60
C GLU A 408 6.48 -35.61 -69.72
N LEU A 409 7.21 -35.96 -68.65
CA LEU A 409 6.79 -36.99 -67.68
C LEU A 409 5.47 -36.62 -66.97
N LEU A 410 5.22 -35.34 -66.73
CA LEU A 410 4.01 -34.84 -66.05
C LEU A 410 2.83 -34.59 -67.01
N SER A 411 3.01 -34.78 -68.31
CA SER A 411 2.07 -34.35 -69.37
C SER A 411 0.70 -35.04 -69.37
N GLU A 412 0.52 -36.12 -68.60
CA GLU A 412 -0.75 -36.84 -68.51
C GLU A 412 -1.85 -36.01 -67.82
N GLN A 413 -2.99 -35.84 -68.50
CA GLN A 413 -4.17 -35.14 -67.97
C GLN A 413 -5.01 -36.06 -67.06
N ASN A 414 -4.47 -36.40 -65.90
CA ASN A 414 -5.12 -37.26 -64.89
C ASN A 414 -5.78 -36.47 -63.74
N GLY A 415 -5.70 -35.13 -63.75
CA GLY A 415 -6.23 -34.27 -62.69
C GLY A 415 -5.44 -34.30 -61.38
N HIS A 416 -4.27 -34.95 -61.36
CA HIS A 416 -3.36 -34.93 -60.22
C HIS A 416 -2.64 -33.60 -60.14
N LYS A 417 -2.28 -33.18 -58.92
CA LYS A 417 -1.40 -32.03 -58.71
C LYS A 417 -0.01 -32.37 -59.26
N LYS A 418 0.55 -31.51 -60.11
CA LYS A 418 1.83 -31.75 -60.82
C LYS A 418 2.95 -30.94 -60.17
N VAL A 419 4.00 -31.60 -59.71
CA VAL A 419 5.10 -30.95 -58.99
C VAL A 419 6.46 -31.37 -59.57
N ILE A 420 7.31 -30.38 -59.84
CA ILE A 420 8.74 -30.53 -60.13
C ILE A 420 9.52 -30.08 -58.91
N VAL A 421 10.50 -30.89 -58.48
CA VAL A 421 11.48 -30.50 -57.46
C VAL A 421 12.85 -30.35 -58.12
N LEU A 422 13.23 -29.11 -58.44
CA LEU A 422 14.48 -28.74 -59.08
C LEU A 422 15.60 -28.58 -58.05
N LEU A 423 16.67 -29.36 -58.19
CA LEU A 423 17.84 -29.37 -57.33
C LEU A 423 19.09 -29.02 -58.17
N THR A 424 19.66 -27.84 -58.00
CA THR A 424 20.78 -27.33 -58.84
C THR A 424 21.62 -26.30 -58.10
N ASP A 425 22.88 -26.14 -58.48
CA ASP A 425 23.77 -25.07 -58.02
C ASP A 425 23.69 -23.79 -58.88
N GLY A 426 22.77 -23.76 -59.85
CA GLY A 426 22.03 -22.57 -60.27
C GLY A 426 22.49 -21.84 -61.53
N VAL A 427 23.62 -22.18 -62.13
CA VAL A 427 24.09 -21.54 -63.38
C VAL A 427 23.89 -22.49 -64.56
N PRO A 428 22.88 -22.30 -65.43
CA PRO A 428 22.75 -23.10 -66.65
C PRO A 428 23.88 -22.77 -67.62
N THR A 429 24.67 -23.75 -68.05
CA THR A 429 25.75 -23.59 -69.04
C THR A 429 25.40 -24.20 -70.40
N CYS A 430 24.18 -24.72 -70.54
CA CYS A 430 23.61 -25.21 -71.79
C CYS A 430 22.15 -24.77 -71.92
N SER A 431 21.73 -24.36 -73.12
CA SER A 431 20.33 -24.13 -73.45
C SER A 431 20.03 -24.43 -74.91
N TYR A 432 18.78 -24.72 -75.25
CA TYR A 432 18.30 -24.63 -76.62
C TYR A 432 18.31 -23.18 -77.08
N GLN A 433 18.66 -22.95 -78.34
CA GLN A 433 18.77 -21.63 -78.92
C GLN A 433 17.40 -20.96 -79.00
N VAL A 434 17.27 -19.75 -78.46
CA VAL A 434 16.03 -18.99 -78.38
C VAL A 434 15.67 -18.43 -79.75
N SER A 435 14.50 -18.76 -80.28
CA SER A 435 14.00 -18.24 -81.55
C SER A 435 13.00 -17.10 -81.36
N SER A 436 12.21 -17.13 -80.28
CA SER A 436 11.34 -16.03 -79.86
C SER A 436 11.41 -15.76 -78.36
N VAL A 437 11.15 -14.51 -77.98
CA VAL A 437 11.07 -14.05 -76.57
C VAL A 437 9.79 -13.28 -76.31
N MET A 438 9.43 -13.15 -75.04
CA MET A 438 8.41 -12.23 -74.56
C MET A 438 9.01 -11.32 -73.49
N ASP A 439 8.66 -10.03 -73.54
CA ASP A 439 9.06 -9.07 -72.52
C ASP A 439 8.26 -9.33 -71.23
N ASP A 440 8.94 -9.18 -70.10
CA ASP A 440 8.42 -9.31 -68.74
C ASP A 440 8.15 -7.91 -68.16
N GLU A 441 7.30 -7.81 -67.13
CA GLU A 441 6.85 -6.53 -66.56
C GLU A 441 8.00 -5.70 -65.94
N ASP A 442 9.09 -6.36 -65.54
CA ASP A 442 10.28 -5.74 -64.96
C ASP A 442 11.31 -5.27 -66.02
N GLY A 443 10.94 -5.32 -67.30
CA GLY A 443 11.81 -4.96 -68.43
C GLY A 443 12.82 -6.05 -68.80
N SER A 444 12.80 -7.21 -68.15
CA SER A 444 13.52 -8.39 -68.60
C SER A 444 12.74 -9.13 -69.71
N TYR A 445 13.27 -10.24 -70.21
CA TYR A 445 12.59 -11.06 -71.21
C TYR A 445 12.99 -12.52 -71.08
N TYR A 446 12.08 -13.41 -71.47
CA TYR A 446 12.24 -14.86 -71.40
C TYR A 446 11.92 -15.50 -72.76
N GLY A 447 12.52 -16.66 -73.02
CA GLY A 447 12.30 -17.39 -74.26
C GLY A 447 10.91 -18.02 -74.35
N THR A 448 10.24 -17.89 -75.49
CA THR A 448 8.90 -18.46 -75.75
C THR A 448 8.89 -19.51 -76.85
N ALA A 449 9.95 -19.56 -77.65
CA ALA A 449 10.16 -20.57 -78.68
C ALA A 449 11.65 -20.92 -78.77
N PHE A 450 11.93 -22.19 -79.05
CA PHE A 450 13.29 -22.74 -79.05
C PHE A 450 13.54 -23.57 -80.30
N SER A 451 14.69 -23.39 -80.93
CA SER A 451 15.13 -24.28 -82.03
C SER A 451 15.86 -25.51 -81.50
N GLY A 452 16.04 -26.53 -82.34
CA GLY A 452 16.87 -27.72 -82.00
C GLY A 452 18.38 -27.46 -81.86
N ARG A 453 18.86 -26.22 -82.05
CA ARG A 453 20.28 -25.86 -81.84
C ARG A 453 20.55 -25.64 -80.36
N ILE A 454 21.80 -25.85 -79.93
CA ILE A 454 22.21 -25.72 -78.53
C ILE A 454 23.26 -24.63 -78.38
N ASP A 455 23.02 -23.72 -77.45
CA ASP A 455 24.00 -22.79 -76.92
C ASP A 455 24.77 -23.49 -75.79
N HIS A 456 26.08 -23.70 -75.98
CA HIS A 456 26.96 -24.37 -75.02
C HIS A 456 28.19 -23.51 -74.72
N PRO A 457 28.05 -22.47 -73.88
CA PRO A 457 29.15 -21.63 -73.38
C PRO A 457 30.13 -22.31 -72.39
N ASP A 458 30.15 -23.64 -72.33
CA ASP A 458 30.98 -24.50 -71.48
C ASP A 458 30.75 -24.33 -69.95
N TYR A 459 31.21 -23.22 -69.36
CA TYR A 459 31.33 -23.01 -67.90
C TYR A 459 30.66 -21.72 -67.39
N THR A 460 29.98 -20.98 -68.25
CA THR A 460 29.28 -19.73 -67.91
C THR A 460 27.90 -19.73 -68.55
N SER A 461 26.96 -18.92 -68.07
CA SER A 461 25.69 -18.67 -68.74
C SER A 461 25.85 -17.76 -69.97
N LYS A 462 26.98 -17.05 -70.11
CA LYS A 462 27.19 -16.05 -71.16
C LYS A 462 27.39 -16.67 -72.55
N ILE A 463 26.49 -16.36 -73.46
CA ILE A 463 26.55 -16.77 -74.86
C ILE A 463 27.44 -15.80 -75.65
N SER A 464 28.48 -16.31 -76.31
CA SER A 464 29.40 -15.52 -77.13
C SER A 464 29.75 -16.24 -78.44
N PRO A 465 29.45 -15.65 -79.62
CA PRO A 465 28.81 -14.35 -79.82
C PRO A 465 27.30 -14.38 -79.50
N PRO A 466 26.72 -13.27 -78.98
CA PRO A 466 25.27 -13.19 -78.79
C PRO A 466 24.55 -13.11 -80.14
N TYR A 467 23.26 -13.43 -80.17
CA TYR A 467 22.42 -13.41 -81.38
C TYR A 467 21.07 -12.70 -81.13
N LEU A 468 20.27 -12.46 -82.17
CA LEU A 468 18.97 -11.78 -82.05
C LEU A 468 17.80 -12.76 -82.20
N ALA A 469 16.85 -12.72 -81.26
CA ALA A 469 15.57 -13.42 -81.33
C ALA A 469 14.41 -12.44 -81.52
N SER A 470 13.31 -12.89 -82.12
CA SER A 470 12.14 -12.05 -82.41
C SER A 470 11.22 -11.94 -81.17
N VAL A 471 10.65 -10.76 -80.92
CA VAL A 471 9.65 -10.59 -79.86
C VAL A 471 8.32 -11.21 -80.31
N SER A 472 7.74 -12.07 -79.48
CA SER A 472 6.45 -12.72 -79.70
C SER A 472 5.36 -11.68 -79.96
N ASN A 473 4.51 -11.93 -80.96
CA ASN A 473 3.46 -11.01 -81.42
C ASN A 473 3.95 -9.65 -81.98
N GLN A 474 5.27 -9.42 -82.10
CA GLN A 474 5.86 -8.20 -82.67
C GLN A 474 7.08 -8.52 -83.55
N SER A 475 6.82 -9.06 -84.75
CA SER A 475 7.87 -9.60 -85.66
C SER A 475 8.95 -8.61 -86.09
N SER A 476 8.74 -7.29 -85.93
CA SER A 476 9.72 -6.25 -86.25
C SER A 476 10.67 -5.89 -85.09
N GLN A 477 10.37 -6.31 -83.86
CA GLN A 477 11.23 -6.08 -82.69
C GLN A 477 12.09 -7.29 -82.39
N ARG A 478 13.34 -7.06 -81.97
CA ARG A 478 14.31 -8.13 -81.66
C ARG A 478 15.05 -7.84 -80.36
N ARG A 479 15.32 -8.89 -79.57
CA ARG A 479 16.14 -8.82 -78.34
C ARG A 479 17.44 -9.59 -78.53
N TRP A 480 18.49 -9.13 -77.85
CA TRP A 480 19.77 -9.83 -77.82
C TRP A 480 19.70 -11.02 -76.88
N ILE A 481 20.10 -12.20 -77.35
CA ILE A 481 20.24 -13.38 -76.55
C ILE A 481 21.72 -13.56 -76.26
N ASN A 482 22.08 -13.28 -75.01
CA ASN A 482 23.46 -13.31 -74.51
C ASN A 482 23.61 -14.20 -73.27
N SER A 483 22.54 -14.86 -72.82
CA SER A 483 22.55 -15.72 -71.64
C SER A 483 21.62 -16.93 -71.80
N THR A 484 22.09 -18.11 -71.39
CA THR A 484 21.32 -19.37 -71.29
C THR A 484 20.15 -19.30 -70.29
N PHE A 485 20.19 -18.35 -69.34
CA PHE A 485 19.09 -18.11 -68.40
C PHE A 485 17.79 -17.72 -69.11
N ILE A 486 17.86 -16.98 -70.23
CA ILE A 486 16.68 -16.53 -70.99
C ILE A 486 15.85 -17.73 -71.46
N ALA A 487 16.52 -18.76 -71.97
CA ALA A 487 15.87 -19.99 -72.41
C ALA A 487 15.35 -20.82 -71.25
N THR A 488 16.11 -20.90 -70.16
CA THR A 488 15.79 -21.72 -68.99
C THR A 488 14.58 -21.17 -68.23
N ILE A 489 14.54 -19.85 -67.99
CA ILE A 489 13.39 -19.16 -67.38
C ILE A 489 12.16 -19.31 -68.27
N GLY A 490 12.32 -19.19 -69.59
CA GLY A 490 11.24 -19.37 -70.55
C GLY A 490 10.57 -20.74 -70.49
N GLU A 491 11.36 -21.82 -70.44
CA GLU A 491 10.83 -23.18 -70.27
C GLU A 491 10.11 -23.34 -68.92
N ALA A 492 10.69 -22.83 -67.84
CA ALA A 492 10.07 -22.86 -66.51
C ALA A 492 8.73 -22.11 -66.48
N MET A 493 8.67 -20.92 -67.08
CA MET A 493 7.43 -20.13 -67.18
C MET A 493 6.33 -20.85 -67.96
N ALA A 494 6.68 -21.53 -69.06
CA ALA A 494 5.72 -22.32 -69.81
C ALA A 494 5.17 -23.50 -68.99
N LEU A 495 6.01 -24.19 -68.22
CA LEU A 495 5.57 -25.28 -67.34
C LEU A 495 4.64 -24.78 -66.23
N LYS A 496 4.97 -23.64 -65.61
CA LYS A 496 4.10 -22.98 -64.63
C LYS A 496 2.76 -22.62 -65.23
N GLN A 497 2.76 -22.04 -66.43
CA GLN A 497 1.52 -21.70 -67.13
C GLN A 497 0.65 -22.92 -67.35
N ARG A 498 1.21 -24.11 -67.61
CA ARG A 498 0.46 -25.38 -67.79
C ARG A 498 -0.14 -25.95 -66.50
N GLY A 499 0.08 -25.31 -65.35
CA GLY A 499 -0.36 -25.79 -64.04
C GLY A 499 0.60 -26.78 -63.37
N ILE A 500 1.89 -26.74 -63.72
CA ILE A 500 2.94 -27.52 -63.04
C ILE A 500 3.64 -26.62 -62.03
N GLU A 501 3.59 -27.01 -60.75
CA GLU A 501 4.33 -26.32 -59.69
C GLU A 501 5.81 -26.70 -59.75
N ILE A 502 6.68 -25.70 -59.74
CA ILE A 502 8.14 -25.88 -59.69
C ILE A 502 8.62 -25.42 -58.32
N HIS A 503 9.13 -26.36 -57.54
CA HIS A 503 9.83 -26.13 -56.28
C HIS A 503 11.32 -26.15 -56.56
N GLY A 504 12.06 -25.14 -56.12
CA GLY A 504 13.50 -25.02 -56.36
C GLY A 504 14.30 -25.03 -55.07
N LEU A 505 15.44 -25.72 -55.10
CA LEU A 505 16.51 -25.61 -54.11
C LEU A 505 17.79 -25.15 -54.80
N GLY A 506 18.22 -23.93 -54.48
CA GLY A 506 19.54 -23.44 -54.87
C GLY A 506 20.62 -23.98 -53.94
N ILE A 507 21.49 -24.84 -54.45
CA ILE A 507 22.48 -25.55 -53.64
C ILE A 507 23.81 -24.79 -53.70
N GLN A 508 24.20 -24.17 -52.60
CA GLN A 508 25.46 -23.43 -52.46
C GLN A 508 25.75 -22.52 -53.65
N LEU A 509 24.73 -21.77 -54.08
CA LEU A 509 24.77 -20.94 -55.28
C LEU A 509 26.04 -20.08 -55.33
N GLN A 510 26.65 -20.04 -56.50
CA GLN A 510 27.79 -19.19 -56.82
C GLN A 510 27.39 -18.12 -57.84
N GLY A 511 28.17 -17.04 -57.91
CA GLY A 511 28.06 -16.08 -59.02
C GLY A 511 28.60 -16.66 -60.33
N ASP A 512 28.28 -16.01 -61.44
CA ASP A 512 28.85 -16.31 -62.75
C ASP A 512 29.76 -15.16 -63.19
N GLU A 513 31.04 -15.25 -62.80
CA GLU A 513 32.03 -14.19 -63.00
C GLU A 513 32.22 -13.83 -64.48
N THR A 514 32.10 -14.81 -65.38
CA THR A 514 32.30 -14.60 -66.82
C THR A 514 31.13 -13.87 -67.48
N ALA A 515 29.91 -14.13 -66.98
CA ALA A 515 28.72 -13.35 -67.32
C ALA A 515 28.65 -12.00 -66.58
N GLY A 516 29.46 -11.81 -65.53
CA GLY A 516 29.43 -10.63 -64.67
C GLY A 516 28.24 -10.63 -63.71
N LEU A 517 27.78 -11.80 -63.28
CA LEU A 517 26.63 -11.98 -62.40
C LEU A 517 27.06 -12.30 -60.98
N THR A 518 26.49 -11.61 -59.99
CA THR A 518 26.70 -11.95 -58.58
C THR A 518 25.89 -13.20 -58.17
N LYS A 519 26.18 -13.76 -56.99
CA LYS A 519 25.39 -14.85 -56.41
C LYS A 519 23.92 -14.46 -56.27
N GLU A 520 23.65 -13.25 -55.80
CA GLU A 520 22.30 -12.73 -55.57
C GLU A 520 21.53 -12.58 -56.89
N GLU A 521 22.22 -12.20 -57.97
CA GLU A 521 21.62 -12.11 -59.30
C GLU A 521 21.36 -13.49 -59.93
N VAL A 522 22.21 -14.50 -59.63
CA VAL A 522 21.93 -15.90 -59.99
C VAL A 522 20.73 -16.41 -59.21
N GLU A 523 20.67 -16.16 -57.90
CA GLU A 523 19.54 -16.52 -57.05
C GLU A 523 18.24 -15.86 -57.51
N SER A 524 18.26 -14.57 -57.86
CA SER A 524 17.10 -13.86 -58.41
C SER A 524 16.57 -14.52 -59.69
N ARG A 525 17.47 -14.99 -60.57
CA ARG A 525 17.08 -15.74 -61.78
C ARG A 525 16.53 -17.12 -61.47
N MET A 526 17.08 -17.82 -60.48
CA MET A 526 16.55 -19.09 -59.98
C MET A 526 15.13 -18.92 -59.42
N ARG A 527 14.89 -17.85 -58.67
CA ARG A 527 13.57 -17.49 -58.14
C ARG A 527 12.52 -17.27 -59.24
N LYS A 528 12.91 -16.77 -60.42
CA LYS A 528 12.00 -16.66 -61.57
C LYS A 528 11.52 -18.01 -62.12
N MET A 529 12.29 -19.08 -61.92
CA MET A 529 11.96 -20.42 -62.43
C MET A 529 10.91 -21.15 -61.59
N VAL A 530 10.83 -20.84 -60.29
CA VAL A 530 9.94 -21.55 -59.37
C VAL A 530 8.52 -20.96 -59.35
N SER A 531 7.58 -21.69 -58.76
CA SER A 531 6.19 -21.27 -58.55
C SER A 531 6.01 -20.56 -57.20
N ASN A 532 4.90 -19.84 -57.06
CA ASN A 532 4.42 -19.32 -55.78
C ASN A 532 3.30 -20.22 -55.26
N GLY A 533 3.17 -20.33 -53.94
CA GLY A 533 1.99 -20.84 -53.29
C GLY A 533 0.81 -19.88 -53.36
N GLU A 534 -0.36 -20.35 -52.93
CA GLU A 534 -1.61 -19.56 -52.93
C GLU A 534 -1.53 -18.31 -52.03
N ASP A 535 -0.66 -18.33 -51.02
CA ASP A 535 -0.36 -17.22 -50.11
C ASP A 535 0.69 -16.24 -50.66
N GLY A 536 1.15 -16.45 -51.91
CA GLY A 536 2.22 -15.68 -52.53
C GLY A 536 3.62 -16.11 -52.11
N THR A 537 3.76 -17.11 -51.23
CA THR A 537 5.08 -17.60 -50.79
C THR A 537 5.78 -18.31 -51.93
N LEU A 538 6.99 -17.86 -52.26
CA LEU A 538 7.80 -18.46 -53.31
C LEU A 538 8.27 -19.88 -52.92
N TYR A 539 8.06 -20.88 -53.77
CA TYR A 539 8.55 -22.26 -53.59
C TYR A 539 10.04 -22.40 -53.91
N TYR A 540 10.86 -21.50 -53.35
CA TYR A 540 12.30 -21.48 -53.51
C TYR A 540 12.99 -21.35 -52.15
N GLU A 541 13.97 -22.21 -51.91
CA GLU A 541 14.88 -22.12 -50.76
C GLU A 541 16.34 -22.19 -51.26
N SER A 542 17.27 -21.65 -50.46
CA SER A 542 18.71 -21.74 -50.69
C SER A 542 19.33 -22.60 -49.60
N ALA A 543 20.08 -23.64 -49.97
CA ALA A 543 20.89 -24.45 -49.06
C ALA A 543 22.32 -23.90 -49.06
N ASN A 544 22.74 -23.27 -47.96
CA ASN A 544 24.09 -22.68 -47.88
C ASN A 544 25.13 -23.71 -47.42
N ASP A 545 24.71 -24.72 -46.65
CA ASP A 545 25.52 -25.87 -46.30
C ASP A 545 24.99 -27.14 -46.97
N SER A 546 25.87 -28.07 -47.29
CA SER A 546 25.48 -29.28 -48.00
C SER A 546 24.54 -30.18 -47.17
N SER A 547 24.64 -30.14 -45.83
CA SER A 547 23.70 -30.83 -44.93
C SER A 547 22.27 -30.26 -44.97
N ASP A 548 22.10 -28.97 -45.30
CA ASP A 548 20.78 -28.32 -45.34
C ASP A 548 19.88 -28.93 -46.43
N ILE A 549 20.48 -29.57 -47.45
CA ILE A 549 19.79 -30.20 -48.57
C ILE A 549 18.92 -31.37 -48.08
N ALA A 550 19.47 -32.20 -47.19
CA ALA A 550 18.76 -33.35 -46.66
C ALA A 550 17.62 -32.93 -45.73
N ASP A 551 17.82 -31.90 -44.91
CA ASP A 551 16.78 -31.34 -44.05
C ASP A 551 15.69 -30.64 -44.85
N TYR A 552 16.04 -29.88 -45.90
CA TYR A 552 15.06 -29.29 -46.82
C TYR A 552 14.13 -30.35 -47.43
N LEU A 553 14.71 -31.40 -48.01
CA LEU A 553 13.91 -32.46 -48.64
C LEU A 553 13.07 -33.21 -47.59
N ALA A 554 13.59 -33.45 -46.39
CA ALA A 554 12.80 -34.00 -45.30
C ALA A 554 11.60 -33.09 -44.92
N ARG A 555 11.82 -31.76 -44.78
CA ARG A 555 10.72 -30.80 -44.53
C ARG A 555 9.65 -30.85 -45.62
N LYS A 556 10.06 -30.91 -46.89
CA LYS A 556 9.11 -31.02 -48.01
C LYS A 556 8.35 -32.33 -48.00
N ALA A 557 8.98 -33.45 -47.65
CA ALA A 557 8.28 -34.72 -47.49
C ALA A 557 7.21 -34.66 -46.38
N VAL A 558 7.53 -34.06 -45.22
CA VAL A 558 6.55 -33.84 -44.15
C VAL A 558 5.47 -32.84 -44.56
N GLN A 559 5.80 -31.79 -45.32
CA GLN A 559 4.81 -30.84 -45.84
C GLN A 559 3.73 -31.52 -46.71
N LEU A 560 4.08 -32.60 -47.41
CA LEU A 560 3.17 -33.35 -48.26
C LEU A 560 2.33 -34.40 -47.51
N SER A 561 2.75 -34.78 -46.30
CA SER A 561 2.23 -35.99 -45.66
C SER A 561 1.86 -35.83 -44.20
N GLY A 562 2.50 -34.92 -43.47
CA GLY A 562 2.28 -34.63 -42.05
C GLY A 562 1.23 -33.55 -41.80
N THR A 563 0.58 -33.62 -40.65
CA THR A 563 -0.46 -32.65 -40.22
C THR A 563 0.10 -31.42 -39.52
N VAL A 564 1.35 -31.47 -39.07
CA VAL A 564 2.07 -30.34 -38.47
C VAL A 564 3.23 -29.98 -39.38
N VAL A 565 3.17 -28.78 -39.97
CA VAL A 565 4.07 -28.33 -41.02
C VAL A 565 4.46 -26.88 -40.74
N ASP A 566 5.74 -26.64 -40.45
CA ASP A 566 6.21 -25.33 -39.98
C ASP A 566 5.46 -24.83 -38.72
N GLY A 567 5.18 -25.77 -37.82
CA GLY A 567 4.44 -25.49 -36.59
C GLY A 567 5.24 -24.61 -35.63
N LYS A 568 4.52 -23.84 -34.80
CA LYS A 568 5.08 -22.87 -33.85
C LYS A 568 4.41 -22.98 -32.49
N ILE A 569 5.20 -23.05 -31.42
CA ILE A 569 4.76 -22.92 -30.03
C ILE A 569 5.20 -21.56 -29.51
N THR A 570 4.28 -20.81 -28.90
CA THR A 570 4.59 -19.59 -28.16
C THR A 570 4.13 -19.76 -26.72
N ASP A 571 5.07 -19.65 -25.77
CA ASP A 571 4.82 -19.92 -24.36
C ASP A 571 5.34 -18.80 -23.41
N PRO A 572 4.50 -17.80 -23.12
CA PRO A 572 4.88 -16.69 -22.24
C PRO A 572 4.79 -17.08 -20.76
N ILE A 573 5.86 -16.87 -20.00
CA ILE A 573 5.85 -17.03 -18.54
C ILE A 573 5.36 -15.74 -17.89
N ILE A 574 4.55 -15.84 -16.84
CA ILE A 574 3.92 -14.67 -16.19
C ILE A 574 4.22 -14.64 -14.69
N GLU A 575 4.15 -13.44 -14.10
CA GLU A 575 4.25 -13.28 -12.65
C GLU A 575 3.15 -14.06 -11.91
N PRO A 576 3.45 -14.64 -10.74
CA PRO A 576 4.69 -14.50 -9.97
C PRO A 576 5.73 -15.58 -10.30
N PHE A 577 5.72 -16.20 -11.48
CA PHE A 577 6.72 -17.21 -11.86
C PHE A 577 7.87 -16.61 -12.65
N VAL A 578 9.06 -17.18 -12.48
CA VAL A 578 10.27 -16.82 -13.23
C VAL A 578 10.89 -18.10 -13.81
N TYR A 579 11.42 -17.99 -15.02
CA TYR A 579 12.07 -19.07 -15.76
C TYR A 579 13.45 -19.44 -15.19
N GLU A 580 13.78 -20.74 -15.15
CA GLU A 580 15.11 -21.25 -14.83
C GLU A 580 15.95 -21.43 -16.10
N THR A 581 16.89 -20.52 -16.34
CA THR A 581 17.53 -20.32 -17.66
C THR A 581 18.21 -21.54 -18.27
N GLU A 582 18.73 -22.45 -17.45
CA GLU A 582 19.48 -23.64 -17.89
C GLU A 582 18.61 -24.92 -17.98
N SER A 583 17.28 -24.80 -17.80
CA SER A 583 16.38 -25.97 -17.69
C SER A 583 15.69 -26.38 -18.99
N VAL A 584 15.66 -25.51 -20.01
CA VAL A 584 14.91 -25.78 -21.24
C VAL A 584 15.53 -26.88 -22.09
N SER A 585 14.69 -27.77 -22.62
CA SER A 585 15.08 -28.69 -23.68
C SER A 585 13.88 -29.08 -24.53
N VAL A 586 14.11 -29.36 -25.81
CA VAL A 586 13.12 -29.99 -26.70
C VAL A 586 13.66 -31.35 -27.10
N LYS A 587 12.83 -32.39 -27.01
CA LYS A 587 13.21 -33.77 -27.35
C LYS A 587 12.12 -34.44 -28.18
N SER A 588 12.54 -35.31 -29.09
CA SER A 588 11.67 -36.31 -29.67
C SER A 588 11.27 -37.34 -28.62
N VAL A 589 9.97 -37.54 -28.44
CA VAL A 589 9.40 -38.53 -27.52
C VAL A 589 8.39 -39.46 -28.20
N GLY A 590 8.22 -39.35 -29.52
CA GLY A 590 7.32 -40.20 -30.31
C GLY A 590 7.81 -41.65 -30.44
N THR A 591 7.00 -42.50 -31.06
CA THR A 591 7.41 -43.86 -31.45
C THR A 591 8.38 -43.86 -32.63
N SER A 592 8.37 -42.79 -33.41
CA SER A 592 9.26 -42.55 -34.55
C SER A 592 10.18 -41.35 -34.26
N PRO A 593 11.46 -41.40 -34.66
CA PRO A 593 12.36 -40.25 -34.53
C PRO A 593 11.89 -39.09 -35.42
N LEU A 594 12.32 -37.87 -35.10
CA LEU A 594 12.01 -36.70 -35.91
C LEU A 594 12.77 -36.73 -37.24
N SER A 595 12.06 -36.37 -38.29
CA SER A 595 12.65 -36.15 -39.60
C SER A 595 13.43 -34.84 -39.67
N VAL A 596 13.13 -33.83 -38.83
CA VAL A 596 13.88 -32.57 -38.71
C VAL A 596 13.76 -32.06 -37.27
N GLU A 597 14.85 -31.56 -36.69
CA GLU A 597 14.85 -31.00 -35.33
C GLU A 597 14.25 -29.57 -35.32
N PRO A 598 13.39 -29.23 -34.34
CA PRO A 598 12.80 -27.90 -34.24
C PRO A 598 13.80 -26.87 -33.68
N ILE A 599 13.54 -25.59 -33.96
CA ILE A 599 14.36 -24.48 -33.45
C ILE A 599 13.77 -23.96 -32.15
N LEU A 600 14.59 -23.93 -31.10
CA LEU A 600 14.23 -23.38 -29.79
C LEU A 600 14.85 -21.99 -29.61
N ALA A 601 14.03 -21.02 -29.23
CA ALA A 601 14.44 -19.65 -28.88
C ALA A 601 13.76 -19.19 -27.59
N ILE A 602 14.44 -18.31 -26.83
CA ILE A 602 13.89 -17.68 -25.63
C ILE A 602 14.18 -16.19 -25.69
N GLU A 603 13.12 -15.38 -25.70
CA GLU A 603 13.17 -13.92 -25.76
C GLU A 603 12.14 -13.36 -24.79
N ASP A 604 12.52 -12.38 -23.97
CA ASP A 604 11.60 -11.64 -23.07
C ASP A 604 10.66 -12.52 -22.19
N SER A 605 11.18 -13.62 -21.62
CA SER A 605 10.41 -14.61 -20.83
C SER A 605 9.36 -15.39 -21.64
N ILE A 606 9.48 -15.41 -22.97
CA ILE A 606 8.68 -16.19 -23.90
C ILE A 606 9.55 -17.30 -24.48
N ILE A 607 9.11 -18.54 -24.31
CA ILE A 607 9.74 -19.69 -24.98
C ILE A 607 9.06 -19.87 -26.34
N ARG A 608 9.86 -19.93 -27.41
CA ARG A 608 9.43 -20.18 -28.78
C ARG A 608 10.03 -21.48 -29.29
N VAL A 609 9.19 -22.34 -29.86
CA VAL A 609 9.65 -23.52 -30.61
C VAL A 609 9.08 -23.39 -32.01
N GLU A 610 9.94 -23.28 -33.00
CA GLU A 610 9.58 -23.02 -34.40
C GLU A 610 10.08 -24.14 -35.31
N GLN A 611 9.63 -24.13 -36.56
CA GLN A 611 9.98 -25.14 -37.57
C GLN A 611 9.64 -26.56 -37.11
N ILE A 612 8.47 -26.74 -36.51
CA ILE A 612 8.01 -28.05 -36.06
C ILE A 612 7.40 -28.78 -37.26
N TYR A 613 7.98 -29.93 -37.62
CA TYR A 613 7.49 -30.83 -38.67
C TYR A 613 7.21 -32.19 -38.05
N LEU A 614 5.94 -32.60 -37.99
CA LEU A 614 5.55 -33.87 -37.36
C LEU A 614 4.59 -34.66 -38.22
N GLU A 615 4.95 -35.91 -38.44
CA GLU A 615 4.12 -36.93 -39.08
C GLU A 615 3.62 -37.97 -38.07
N LYS A 616 3.00 -39.03 -38.57
CA LYS A 616 2.49 -40.12 -37.74
C LYS A 616 3.57 -40.78 -36.90
N GLY A 617 3.29 -40.89 -35.60
CA GLY A 617 4.20 -41.49 -34.63
C GLY A 617 5.28 -40.53 -34.12
N GLN A 618 5.36 -39.30 -34.62
CA GLN A 618 6.28 -38.28 -34.13
C GLN A 618 5.61 -37.37 -33.10
N GLU A 619 6.35 -37.09 -32.03
CA GLU A 619 5.93 -36.21 -30.95
C GLU A 619 7.15 -35.50 -30.38
N ILE A 620 7.02 -34.20 -30.13
CA ILE A 620 8.00 -33.43 -29.38
C ILE A 620 7.51 -33.18 -27.95
N GLN A 621 8.47 -33.10 -27.03
CA GLN A 621 8.26 -32.61 -25.68
C GLN A 621 9.26 -31.49 -25.39
N LEU A 622 8.73 -30.29 -25.17
CA LEU A 622 9.43 -29.18 -24.55
C LEU A 622 9.33 -29.35 -23.02
N HIS A 623 10.47 -29.39 -22.35
CA HIS A 623 10.59 -29.40 -20.89
C HIS A 623 11.30 -28.14 -20.44
N TYR A 624 10.81 -27.52 -19.37
CA TYR A 624 11.47 -26.39 -18.70
C TYR A 624 11.03 -26.30 -17.24
N GLN A 625 11.73 -25.49 -16.45
CA GLN A 625 11.40 -25.26 -15.05
C GLN A 625 11.07 -23.80 -14.77
N VAL A 626 10.15 -23.58 -13.82
CA VAL A 626 9.80 -22.26 -13.31
C VAL A 626 9.78 -22.25 -11.79
N ARG A 627 10.01 -21.06 -11.22
CA ARG A 627 10.11 -20.82 -9.79
C ARG A 627 9.12 -19.74 -9.36
N ILE A 628 8.28 -20.06 -8.37
CA ILE A 628 7.31 -19.11 -7.81
C ILE A 628 8.03 -18.10 -6.89
N GLN A 629 7.80 -16.80 -7.12
CA GLN A 629 8.46 -15.71 -6.39
C GLN A 629 7.67 -15.32 -5.14
N THR A 630 7.87 -16.05 -4.04
CA THR A 630 7.17 -15.84 -2.77
C THR A 630 7.64 -14.61 -1.98
N GLU A 631 8.82 -14.07 -2.32
CA GLU A 631 9.42 -12.91 -1.64
C GLU A 631 8.81 -11.56 -2.03
N SER A 632 8.03 -11.52 -3.12
CA SER A 632 7.35 -10.31 -3.53
C SER A 632 6.38 -9.80 -2.45
N LYS A 633 6.35 -8.48 -2.24
CA LYS A 633 5.41 -7.85 -1.30
C LYS A 633 3.94 -8.03 -1.70
N THR A 634 3.68 -8.31 -2.98
CA THR A 634 2.34 -8.54 -3.53
C THR A 634 1.95 -10.01 -3.62
N PHE A 635 2.87 -10.92 -3.25
CA PHE A 635 2.60 -12.36 -3.29
C PHE A 635 1.57 -12.76 -2.23
N GLU A 636 0.55 -13.52 -2.65
CA GLU A 636 -0.46 -14.08 -1.76
C GLU A 636 -0.28 -15.60 -1.67
N PRO A 637 0.11 -16.15 -0.50
CA PRO A 637 0.17 -17.58 -0.31
C PRO A 637 -1.25 -18.18 -0.32
N ASP A 638 -1.31 -19.49 -0.55
CA ASP A 638 -2.53 -20.28 -0.71
C ASP A 638 -3.45 -19.89 -1.89
N ARG A 639 -2.99 -18.96 -2.74
CA ARG A 639 -3.64 -18.53 -3.97
C ARG A 639 -3.05 -19.20 -5.21
N TRP A 640 -3.92 -19.67 -6.10
CA TRP A 640 -3.60 -20.24 -7.41
C TRP A 640 -3.20 -19.14 -8.40
N TYR A 641 -2.02 -19.29 -8.96
CA TYR A 641 -1.51 -18.47 -10.05
C TYR A 641 -1.28 -19.34 -11.27
N GLN A 642 -1.70 -18.87 -12.44
CA GLN A 642 -1.33 -19.51 -13.70
C GLN A 642 0.17 -19.37 -13.92
N MET A 643 0.83 -20.46 -14.32
CA MET A 643 2.29 -20.47 -14.53
C MET A 643 2.74 -19.72 -15.79
N ASN A 644 1.81 -19.56 -16.73
CA ASN A 644 2.04 -18.98 -18.04
C ASN A 644 0.85 -18.11 -18.45
N GLY A 645 1.09 -17.22 -19.40
CA GLY A 645 0.04 -16.53 -20.13
C GLY A 645 -0.60 -17.46 -21.17
N SER A 646 -1.13 -16.87 -22.24
CA SER A 646 -1.72 -17.66 -23.34
C SER A 646 -0.65 -18.44 -24.09
N THR A 647 -0.50 -19.73 -23.77
CA THR A 647 0.36 -20.66 -24.52
C THR A 647 -0.39 -21.18 -25.74
N THR A 648 0.20 -21.02 -26.92
CA THR A 648 -0.42 -21.36 -28.21
C THR A 648 0.45 -22.30 -29.04
N PHE A 649 -0.22 -23.11 -29.86
CA PHE A 649 0.39 -23.90 -30.90
C PHE A 649 -0.29 -23.60 -32.23
N GLN A 650 0.49 -23.13 -33.19
CA GLN A 650 0.09 -22.96 -34.57
C GLN A 650 0.61 -24.19 -35.35
N PRO A 651 -0.23 -25.14 -35.81
CA PRO A 651 0.22 -26.37 -36.46
C PRO A 651 0.74 -26.17 -37.90
N THR A 652 0.29 -25.11 -38.58
CA THR A 652 0.68 -24.80 -39.96
C THR A 652 1.03 -23.32 -40.13
N SER A 653 1.67 -22.93 -41.23
CA SER A 653 1.96 -21.52 -41.52
C SER A 653 0.71 -20.62 -41.62
N ASN A 654 -0.51 -21.19 -41.71
CA ASN A 654 -1.76 -20.45 -41.68
C ASN A 654 -1.98 -19.81 -40.29
N PRO A 655 -1.99 -18.47 -40.16
CA PRO A 655 -2.12 -17.78 -38.89
C PRO A 655 -3.51 -17.93 -38.24
N ASP A 656 -4.53 -18.32 -39.01
CA ASP A 656 -5.91 -18.48 -38.52
C ASP A 656 -6.10 -19.83 -37.80
N VAL A 657 -5.19 -20.78 -38.01
CA VAL A 657 -5.23 -22.10 -37.35
C VAL A 657 -4.36 -22.05 -36.10
N VAL A 658 -4.98 -21.80 -34.94
CA VAL A 658 -4.28 -21.78 -33.65
C VAL A 658 -4.99 -22.67 -32.63
N ALA A 659 -4.22 -23.50 -31.96
CA ALA A 659 -4.63 -24.32 -30.83
C ALA A 659 -4.11 -23.72 -29.51
N LYS A 660 -4.89 -23.81 -28.44
CA LYS A 660 -4.50 -23.31 -27.11
C LYS A 660 -4.23 -24.46 -26.15
N PHE A 661 -3.13 -24.35 -25.42
CA PHE A 661 -2.80 -25.30 -24.37
C PHE A 661 -3.57 -24.98 -23.09
N GLY A 662 -3.90 -26.04 -22.34
CA GLY A 662 -4.41 -25.89 -20.99
C GLY A 662 -3.31 -25.44 -20.03
N ILE A 663 -3.47 -24.27 -19.44
CA ILE A 663 -2.45 -23.61 -18.61
C ILE A 663 -2.49 -24.16 -17.18
N PRO A 664 -1.38 -24.71 -16.66
CA PRO A 664 -1.31 -25.18 -15.29
C PRO A 664 -1.28 -24.00 -14.31
N SER A 665 -1.70 -24.24 -13.07
CA SER A 665 -1.65 -23.27 -11.98
C SER A 665 -0.99 -23.88 -10.76
N ALA A 666 -0.23 -23.07 -10.02
CA ALA A 666 0.35 -23.46 -8.75
C ALA A 666 0.18 -22.40 -7.67
N LYS A 667 0.44 -22.83 -6.43
CA LYS A 667 0.41 -21.97 -5.24
C LYS A 667 1.52 -22.35 -4.27
N ALA A 668 1.94 -21.42 -3.43
CA ALA A 668 2.81 -21.69 -2.29
C ALA A 668 2.00 -21.61 -0.97
N PRO A 669 2.25 -22.46 0.03
CA PRO A 669 1.53 -22.44 1.29
C PRO A 669 1.89 -21.23 2.17
N SER A 670 0.94 -20.78 2.99
CA SER A 670 1.17 -19.81 4.07
C SER A 670 1.68 -20.51 5.33
N VAL A 671 2.39 -19.77 6.18
CA VAL A 671 2.51 -20.08 7.61
C VAL A 671 1.54 -19.24 8.42
N SER A 672 1.24 -19.72 9.62
CA SER A 672 0.35 -19.09 10.58
C SER A 672 1.10 -18.97 11.89
N LEU A 673 1.13 -17.77 12.47
CA LEU A 673 1.82 -17.48 13.73
C LEU A 673 0.82 -17.21 14.85
N ASP A 674 1.18 -17.67 16.05
CA ASP A 674 0.42 -17.42 17.28
C ASP A 674 1.31 -16.59 18.23
N PHE A 675 0.84 -15.39 18.57
CA PHE A 675 1.54 -14.45 19.44
C PHE A 675 0.92 -14.42 20.82
N PHE A 676 1.76 -14.34 21.85
CA PHE A 676 1.36 -14.33 23.24
C PHE A 676 2.04 -13.20 24.01
N LYS A 677 1.29 -12.50 24.85
CA LYS A 677 1.81 -11.51 25.78
C LYS A 677 1.49 -11.92 27.20
N GLU A 678 2.51 -12.08 28.03
CA GLU A 678 2.37 -12.32 29.46
C GLU A 678 2.50 -11.00 30.24
N TRP A 679 1.70 -10.84 31.28
CA TRP A 679 1.67 -9.66 32.15
C TRP A 679 1.99 -10.04 33.59
N GLU A 680 2.83 -9.24 34.25
CA GLU A 680 3.14 -9.38 35.67
C GLU A 680 3.00 -8.02 36.37
N GLU A 681 1.91 -7.87 37.11
CA GLU A 681 1.62 -6.72 37.97
C GLU A 681 1.93 -7.07 39.42
N PHE A 682 2.79 -6.27 40.06
CA PHE A 682 3.08 -6.45 41.47
C PHE A 682 1.89 -6.04 42.35
N ASP A 683 1.16 -4.99 41.98
CA ASP A 683 0.08 -4.37 42.75
C ASP A 683 -1.32 -4.90 42.43
N GLU A 684 -1.42 -5.91 41.57
CA GLU A 684 -2.67 -6.48 41.04
C GLU A 684 -3.55 -5.48 40.26
N ASP A 685 -3.02 -4.28 39.97
CA ASP A 685 -3.74 -3.24 39.22
C ASP A 685 -3.54 -3.42 37.72
N LEU A 686 -4.59 -3.94 37.07
CA LEU A 686 -4.65 -4.20 35.64
C LEU A 686 -5.04 -2.96 34.81
N THR A 687 -5.45 -1.86 35.46
CA THR A 687 -5.95 -0.67 34.76
C THR A 687 -4.85 0.06 33.99
N THR A 688 -3.59 -0.12 34.38
CA THR A 688 -2.42 0.46 33.70
C THR A 688 -2.00 -0.27 32.43
N ARG A 689 -2.56 -1.45 32.15
CA ARG A 689 -2.26 -2.17 30.90
C ARG A 689 -2.75 -1.35 29.70
N PRO A 690 -1.92 -1.14 28.66
CA PRO A 690 -2.27 -0.35 27.50
C PRO A 690 -3.43 -0.98 26.72
N GLU A 691 -4.04 -0.25 25.78
CA GLU A 691 -5.08 -0.83 24.91
C GLU A 691 -4.51 -1.78 23.84
N LYS A 692 -3.20 -1.68 23.57
CA LYS A 692 -2.49 -2.50 22.59
C LYS A 692 -0.99 -2.54 22.86
N VAL A 693 -0.33 -3.56 22.32
CA VAL A 693 1.13 -3.65 22.17
C VAL A 693 1.48 -3.94 20.71
N ILE A 694 2.65 -3.50 20.26
CA ILE A 694 3.13 -3.69 18.89
C ILE A 694 4.48 -4.40 18.94
N TYR A 695 4.60 -5.49 18.17
CA TYR A 695 5.86 -6.21 18.00
C TYR A 695 6.44 -5.96 16.62
N GLU A 696 7.76 -5.83 16.54
CA GLU A 696 8.53 -5.93 15.31
C GLU A 696 8.80 -7.41 15.00
N ILE A 697 8.28 -7.86 13.86
CA ILE A 697 8.46 -9.20 13.32
C ILE A 697 9.59 -9.17 12.30
N LYS A 698 10.59 -10.03 12.50
CA LYS A 698 11.69 -10.23 11.58
C LYS A 698 11.53 -11.53 10.80
N ARG A 699 11.62 -11.45 9.48
CA ARG A 699 11.70 -12.56 8.53
C ARG A 699 13.15 -12.80 8.13
N ARG A 700 13.65 -14.01 8.35
CA ARG A 700 15.01 -14.43 7.96
C ARG A 700 14.98 -15.45 6.83
N GLY A 701 16.03 -15.49 6.02
CA GLY A 701 16.14 -16.38 4.86
C GLY A 701 15.71 -15.73 3.54
N ILE A 702 15.67 -14.40 3.46
CA ILE A 702 15.43 -13.69 2.19
C ILE A 702 16.59 -13.91 1.22
N THR A 703 16.27 -13.95 -0.06
CA THR A 703 17.25 -14.09 -1.16
C THR A 703 17.19 -12.90 -2.12
N GLN A 704 16.06 -12.20 -2.13
CA GLN A 704 15.83 -10.98 -2.89
C GLN A 704 15.97 -9.76 -1.99
N SER A 705 16.85 -8.82 -2.34
CA SER A 705 17.14 -7.63 -1.52
C SER A 705 15.97 -6.64 -1.39
N SER A 706 15.02 -6.65 -2.33
CA SER A 706 13.81 -5.82 -2.29
C SER A 706 12.67 -6.42 -1.45
N SER A 707 12.86 -7.63 -0.93
CA SER A 707 11.95 -8.35 -0.05
C SER A 707 11.88 -7.67 1.32
N TRP A 708 10.75 -7.74 2.03
CA TRP A 708 10.65 -7.19 3.39
C TRP A 708 11.41 -8.07 4.40
N GLU A 709 12.19 -7.45 5.30
CA GLU A 709 12.87 -8.17 6.38
C GLU A 709 12.19 -7.93 7.73
N ASN A 710 11.75 -6.70 7.97
CA ASN A 710 11.05 -6.30 9.19
C ASN A 710 9.60 -5.90 8.85
N ALA A 711 8.69 -6.23 9.76
CA ALA A 711 7.27 -5.93 9.71
C ALA A 711 6.75 -5.79 11.14
N TYR A 712 5.45 -5.53 11.31
CA TYR A 712 4.86 -5.23 12.61
C TYR A 712 3.54 -5.96 12.82
N ILE A 713 3.24 -6.31 14.06
CA ILE A 713 1.96 -6.90 14.43
C ILE A 713 1.43 -6.25 15.71
N GLN A 714 0.13 -5.95 15.72
CA GLN A 714 -0.55 -5.39 16.88
C GLN A 714 -1.30 -6.50 17.64
N LEU A 715 -1.10 -6.58 18.95
CA LEU A 715 -1.95 -7.34 19.86
C LEU A 715 -2.81 -6.35 20.67
N ASN A 716 -4.12 -6.57 20.65
CA ASN A 716 -5.07 -5.73 21.38
C ASN A 716 -5.33 -6.30 22.76
N LYS A 717 -5.64 -5.40 23.70
CA LYS A 717 -6.21 -5.77 25.00
C LYS A 717 -7.48 -6.59 24.79
N PRO A 718 -7.63 -7.76 25.44
CA PRO A 718 -8.82 -8.57 25.33
C PRO A 718 -10.01 -7.85 25.96
N ALA A 719 -11.21 -8.09 25.44
CA ALA A 719 -12.44 -7.48 25.96
C ALA A 719 -12.70 -7.81 27.44
N LYS A 720 -12.17 -8.94 27.92
CA LYS A 720 -12.12 -9.33 29.33
C LYS A 720 -10.67 -9.56 29.73
N ASP A 721 -10.06 -8.54 30.31
CA ASP A 721 -8.67 -8.56 30.77
C ASP A 721 -8.59 -9.14 32.20
N GLU A 722 -9.06 -10.39 32.35
CA GLU A 722 -9.10 -11.10 33.64
C GLU A 722 -7.93 -12.08 33.79
N THR A 723 -7.14 -12.28 32.73
CA THR A 723 -5.99 -13.19 32.69
C THR A 723 -4.69 -12.39 32.57
N ASN A 724 -3.57 -12.99 33.02
CA ASN A 724 -2.24 -12.43 32.82
C ASN A 724 -1.66 -12.75 31.44
N ARG A 725 -2.51 -13.05 30.46
CA ARG A 725 -2.09 -13.47 29.13
C ARG A 725 -3.01 -12.94 28.06
N TRP A 726 -2.45 -12.19 27.11
CA TRP A 726 -3.12 -11.88 25.85
C TRP A 726 -2.62 -12.81 24.77
N GLU A 727 -3.48 -13.08 23.80
CA GLU A 727 -3.15 -13.95 22.68
C GLU A 727 -3.77 -13.43 21.38
N ARG A 728 -3.04 -13.67 20.30
CA ARG A 728 -3.55 -13.49 18.94
C ARG A 728 -3.06 -14.65 18.11
N THR A 729 -3.98 -15.51 17.73
CA THR A 729 -3.70 -16.75 17.01
C THR A 729 -4.07 -16.63 15.53
N LYS A 730 -3.52 -17.54 14.72
CA LYS A 730 -3.82 -17.65 13.29
C LYS A 730 -3.45 -16.43 12.44
N VAL A 731 -2.35 -15.76 12.80
CA VAL A 731 -1.87 -14.59 12.05
C VAL A 731 -1.17 -15.05 10.77
N THR A 732 -1.72 -14.65 9.61
CA THR A 732 -1.16 -14.94 8.27
C THR A 732 -0.64 -13.70 7.55
N LYS A 733 -0.87 -12.50 8.13
CA LYS A 733 -0.40 -11.21 7.62
C LYS A 733 0.20 -10.35 8.72
N VAL A 734 1.10 -9.47 8.32
CA VAL A 734 1.75 -8.46 9.16
C VAL A 734 1.73 -7.09 8.46
N SER A 735 1.95 -6.04 9.23
CA SER A 735 1.97 -4.65 8.77
C SER A 735 3.38 -4.23 8.35
N GLU A 736 3.51 -3.41 7.31
CA GLU A 736 4.80 -2.84 6.90
C GLU A 736 5.27 -1.72 7.85
N SER A 737 4.33 -1.02 8.48
CA SER A 737 4.60 0.11 9.40
C SER A 737 4.01 -0.17 10.79
N SER A 738 4.66 0.35 11.83
CA SER A 738 4.14 0.34 13.20
C SER A 738 3.24 1.55 13.50
N GLU A 739 3.42 2.67 12.80
CA GLU A 739 2.61 3.88 12.97
C GLU A 739 1.18 3.69 12.44
N GLU A 740 1.08 3.08 11.26
CA GLU A 740 -0.19 2.75 10.62
C GLU A 740 -0.30 1.24 10.43
N ILE A 741 -0.94 0.57 11.38
CA ILE A 741 -1.13 -0.87 11.36
C ILE A 741 -2.13 -1.26 10.25
N ARG A 742 -1.59 -1.69 9.11
CA ARG A 742 -2.32 -2.26 7.98
C ARG A 742 -1.67 -3.56 7.56
N GLU A 743 -2.33 -4.67 7.87
CA GLU A 743 -1.81 -6.01 7.58
C GLU A 743 -1.94 -6.36 6.10
N THR A 744 -0.91 -6.03 5.34
CA THR A 744 -0.83 -6.20 3.89
C THR A 744 0.22 -7.23 3.47
N LEU A 745 1.24 -7.46 4.29
CA LEU A 745 2.34 -8.38 3.98
C LEU A 745 1.99 -9.80 4.42
N TRP A 746 1.97 -10.73 3.49
CA TRP A 746 1.70 -12.14 3.77
C TRP A 746 2.91 -12.88 4.33
N LEU A 747 2.65 -14.01 5.01
CA LEU A 747 3.65 -14.91 5.59
C LEU A 747 3.77 -16.23 4.79
N PRO A 748 4.44 -16.23 3.61
CA PRO A 748 4.69 -17.47 2.86
C PRO A 748 5.60 -18.42 3.64
N LYS A 749 5.48 -19.72 3.36
CA LYS A 749 6.29 -20.75 4.04
C LYS A 749 7.76 -20.74 3.66
N TYR A 750 8.07 -20.63 2.37
CA TYR A 750 9.43 -20.72 1.84
C TYR A 750 9.78 -19.51 0.96
N ASN A 751 11.07 -19.24 0.83
CA ASN A 751 11.67 -18.18 0.02
C ASN A 751 11.73 -18.52 -1.47
N ASN A 752 12.27 -17.63 -2.31
CA ASN A 752 12.34 -17.89 -3.76
C ASN A 752 13.18 -19.15 -4.08
N LEU A 753 14.09 -19.58 -3.22
CA LEU A 753 14.87 -20.82 -3.39
C LEU A 753 14.18 -22.09 -2.86
N GLY A 754 12.97 -21.99 -2.30
CA GLY A 754 12.25 -23.14 -1.73
C GLY A 754 12.70 -23.52 -0.32
N GLN A 755 13.41 -22.62 0.38
CA GLN A 755 13.86 -22.82 1.76
C GLN A 755 12.89 -22.13 2.73
N ASP A 756 12.54 -22.80 3.83
CA ASP A 756 11.60 -22.26 4.81
C ASP A 756 12.05 -20.91 5.39
N PHE A 757 11.14 -19.95 5.44
CA PHE A 757 11.33 -18.71 6.17
C PHE A 757 11.30 -18.97 7.68
N HIS A 758 12.07 -18.16 8.42
CA HIS A 758 11.96 -18.09 9.88
C HIS A 758 11.41 -16.73 10.30
N TYR A 759 10.31 -16.75 11.05
CA TYR A 759 9.64 -15.55 11.56
C TYR A 759 9.74 -15.49 13.08
N GLU A 760 10.10 -14.33 13.62
CA GLU A 760 10.16 -14.10 15.05
C GLU A 760 9.85 -12.64 15.41
N ALA A 761 9.21 -12.42 16.55
CA ALA A 761 9.16 -11.11 17.20
C ALA A 761 10.53 -10.81 17.81
N VAL A 762 11.22 -9.79 17.29
CA VAL A 762 12.57 -9.40 17.73
C VAL A 762 12.58 -8.22 18.69
N ASN A 763 11.53 -7.41 18.65
CA ASN A 763 11.38 -6.24 19.51
C ASN A 763 9.91 -6.00 19.86
N GLU A 764 9.67 -5.37 21.01
CA GLU A 764 8.37 -4.78 21.37
C GLU A 764 8.55 -3.26 21.46
N GLU A 765 7.62 -2.50 20.88
CA GLU A 765 7.60 -1.05 21.11
C GLU A 765 7.48 -0.76 22.61
N ALA A 766 8.22 0.25 23.08
CA ALA A 766 8.30 0.54 24.51
C ALA A 766 6.90 0.72 25.12
N VAL A 767 6.58 -0.08 26.13
CA VAL A 767 5.31 0.00 26.86
C VAL A 767 5.52 0.85 28.12
N PRO A 768 4.95 2.07 28.18
CA PRO A 768 5.18 2.97 29.31
C PRO A 768 4.80 2.31 30.66
N GLY A 769 5.70 2.39 31.64
CA GLY A 769 5.50 1.81 32.97
C GLY A 769 5.77 0.31 33.07
N TYR A 770 6.25 -0.35 32.01
CA TYR A 770 6.58 -1.77 32.01
C TYR A 770 7.99 -2.03 31.50
N GLN A 771 8.62 -3.07 32.04
CA GLN A 771 9.85 -3.66 31.51
C GLN A 771 9.49 -4.86 30.64
N SER A 772 9.94 -4.84 29.39
CA SER A 772 9.65 -5.89 28.41
C SER A 772 10.78 -6.92 28.30
N GLU A 773 10.41 -8.19 28.21
CA GLU A 773 11.32 -9.34 28.09
C GLU A 773 10.83 -10.32 27.01
N LYS A 774 11.73 -10.73 26.10
CA LYS A 774 11.45 -11.77 25.10
C LYS A 774 11.60 -13.16 25.74
N ILE A 775 10.53 -13.95 25.76
CA ILE A 775 10.55 -15.32 26.27
C ILE A 775 10.94 -16.31 25.17
N ASN A 776 10.36 -16.17 23.98
CA ASN A 776 10.69 -16.96 22.79
C ASN A 776 10.34 -16.18 21.51
N ALA A 777 10.32 -16.86 20.34
CA ALA A 777 10.04 -16.22 19.05
C ALA A 777 8.68 -15.52 18.95
N THR A 778 7.66 -15.93 19.71
CA THR A 778 6.31 -15.32 19.63
C THR A 778 5.69 -14.98 20.98
N THR A 779 6.41 -15.21 22.09
CA THR A 779 5.99 -14.86 23.45
C THR A 779 6.88 -13.77 24.04
N TRP A 780 6.25 -12.70 24.53
CA TRP A 780 6.89 -11.63 25.30
C TRP A 780 6.20 -11.44 26.64
N LYS A 781 6.94 -10.92 27.63
CA LYS A 781 6.46 -10.66 28.98
C LYS A 781 6.66 -9.19 29.35
N ASN A 782 5.66 -8.55 29.93
CA ASN A 782 5.79 -7.22 30.55
C ASN A 782 5.64 -7.32 32.06
N THR A 783 6.64 -6.82 32.78
CA THR A 783 6.61 -6.70 34.23
C THR A 783 6.44 -5.22 34.59
N LYS A 784 5.42 -4.89 35.39
CA LYS A 784 5.13 -3.51 35.81
C LYS A 784 6.32 -2.95 36.58
N GLN A 785 6.79 -1.77 36.19
CA GLN A 785 7.88 -1.07 36.85
C GLN A 785 7.35 -0.39 38.11
N PHE A 786 8.07 -0.57 39.23
CA PHE A 786 7.73 0.10 40.47
C PHE A 786 8.28 1.53 40.45
N VAL A 787 7.41 2.51 40.70
CA VAL A 787 7.81 3.90 40.90
C VAL A 787 7.97 4.13 42.40
N PRO A 788 9.16 4.53 42.90
CA PRO A 788 9.38 4.81 44.31
C PRO A 788 8.39 5.85 44.86
N LEU A 789 7.84 5.58 46.03
CA LEU A 789 6.76 6.38 46.62
C LEU A 789 7.29 7.58 47.40
N ASP A 790 6.49 8.63 47.53
CA ASP A 790 6.73 9.73 48.46
C ASP A 790 5.89 9.53 49.75
N LEU A 791 6.18 10.31 50.79
CA LEU A 791 5.43 10.35 52.03
C LEU A 791 5.04 11.77 52.35
N LYS A 792 3.73 12.01 52.45
CA LYS A 792 3.17 13.27 52.96
C LYS A 792 2.50 13.03 54.30
N VAL A 793 2.95 13.77 55.29
CA VAL A 793 2.36 13.78 56.63
C VAL A 793 1.56 15.07 56.79
N THR A 794 0.30 14.95 57.17
CA THR A 794 -0.56 16.08 57.54
C THR A 794 -0.73 16.08 59.04
N LYS A 795 -0.29 17.16 59.69
CA LYS A 795 -0.35 17.30 61.13
C LYS A 795 -1.56 18.12 61.52
N LYS A 796 -2.43 17.58 62.36
CA LYS A 796 -3.63 18.29 62.86
C LYS A 796 -3.76 18.28 64.38
N SER A 797 -4.54 19.22 64.89
CA SER A 797 -4.98 19.26 66.28
C SER A 797 -6.22 18.41 66.49
N SER A 798 -6.27 17.73 67.64
CA SER A 798 -7.46 16.99 68.11
C SER A 798 -8.66 17.87 68.43
N ALA A 799 -8.47 19.17 68.64
CA ALA A 799 -9.53 20.06 69.13
C ALA A 799 -10.47 20.59 68.02
N ASN A 800 -9.98 20.78 66.79
CA ASN A 800 -10.72 21.52 65.75
C ASN A 800 -10.23 21.29 64.31
N ASP A 801 -9.56 20.16 64.01
CA ASP A 801 -8.96 19.85 62.71
C ASP A 801 -7.98 20.92 62.16
N HIS A 802 -7.53 21.86 63.00
CA HIS A 802 -6.57 22.88 62.60
C HIS A 802 -5.21 22.25 62.31
N LEU A 803 -4.59 22.65 61.19
CA LEU A 803 -3.27 22.16 60.80
C LEU A 803 -2.18 22.75 61.70
N LEU A 804 -1.23 21.92 62.10
CA LEU A 804 -0.21 22.28 63.08
C LEU A 804 1.19 22.32 62.45
N LYS A 805 1.81 23.50 62.48
CA LYS A 805 3.20 23.73 62.04
C LYS A 805 4.21 23.53 63.18
N GLY A 806 5.46 23.23 62.85
CA GLY A 806 6.56 23.13 63.82
C GLY A 806 6.77 21.77 64.49
N ALA A 807 6.04 20.70 64.11
CA ALA A 807 6.44 19.34 64.44
C ALA A 807 7.75 18.96 63.73
N VAL A 808 8.50 18.02 64.32
CA VAL A 808 9.66 17.40 63.68
C VAL A 808 9.38 15.93 63.46
N PHE A 809 9.34 15.51 62.21
CA PHE A 809 9.22 14.11 61.82
C PHE A 809 10.55 13.58 61.27
N GLN A 810 10.88 12.36 61.63
CA GLN A 810 12.05 11.63 61.14
C GLN A 810 11.62 10.27 60.63
N LEU A 811 11.98 9.97 59.39
CA LEU A 811 11.85 8.65 58.79
C LEU A 811 13.17 7.89 58.96
N THR A 812 13.10 6.70 59.55
CA THR A 812 14.25 5.81 59.69
C THR A 812 14.08 4.61 58.76
N ILE A 813 15.12 4.30 57.99
CA ILE A 813 15.24 3.04 57.25
C ILE A 813 16.61 2.42 57.54
N GLU A 814 16.61 1.18 58.03
CA GLU A 814 17.83 0.51 58.50
C GLU A 814 18.54 1.38 59.57
N GLU A 815 19.72 1.94 59.28
CA GLU A 815 20.48 2.85 60.16
C GLU A 815 20.49 4.32 59.67
N ARG A 816 19.75 4.65 58.61
CA ARG A 816 19.70 6.00 58.04
C ARG A 816 18.49 6.77 58.55
N GLU A 817 18.74 7.95 59.09
CA GLU A 817 17.72 8.87 59.59
C GLU A 817 17.52 10.02 58.60
N ILE A 818 16.27 10.28 58.22
CA ILE A 818 15.89 11.31 57.25
C ILE A 818 14.82 12.19 57.89
N GLN A 819 15.14 13.45 58.15
CA GLN A 819 14.18 14.42 58.66
C GLN A 819 13.26 14.90 57.52
N LEU A 820 11.94 14.91 57.77
CA LEU A 820 10.96 15.46 56.81
C LEU A 820 11.04 16.99 56.79
N ILE A 821 10.71 17.59 55.64
CA ILE A 821 10.65 19.03 55.43
C ILE A 821 9.32 19.56 55.96
N ASP A 822 9.34 20.56 56.84
CA ASP A 822 8.16 21.32 57.30
C ASP A 822 7.83 22.44 56.31
N HIS A 823 6.66 22.38 55.68
CA HIS A 823 6.19 23.39 54.72
C HIS A 823 5.56 24.64 55.37
N GLN A 824 5.56 24.73 56.71
CA GLN A 824 5.02 25.83 57.51
C GLN A 824 3.50 26.02 57.41
N ASP A 825 2.79 25.06 56.81
CA ASP A 825 1.33 25.03 56.68
C ASP A 825 0.69 23.85 57.44
N GLY A 826 1.50 23.08 58.17
CA GLY A 826 1.11 21.86 58.88
C GLY A 826 1.19 20.58 58.03
N THR A 827 1.77 20.65 56.83
CA THR A 827 2.14 19.48 56.04
C THR A 827 3.65 19.28 56.00
N TYR A 828 4.06 18.02 55.86
CA TYR A 828 5.45 17.58 55.84
C TYR A 828 5.69 16.59 54.71
N SER A 829 6.84 16.66 54.06
CA SER A 829 7.21 15.73 52.98
C SER A 829 8.63 15.22 53.10
N LEU A 830 8.98 14.19 52.31
CA LEU A 830 10.37 13.78 52.16
C LEU A 830 11.20 14.87 51.45
N PRO A 831 12.53 14.90 51.67
CA PRO A 831 13.43 15.68 50.84
C PRO A 831 13.39 15.27 49.36
N GLU A 832 13.65 16.20 48.45
CA GLU A 832 13.46 16.01 46.99
C GLU A 832 14.12 14.72 46.43
N GLU A 833 15.29 14.34 46.92
CA GLU A 833 16.06 13.16 46.47
C GLU A 833 15.75 11.86 47.25
N THR A 834 14.75 11.88 48.14
CA THR A 834 14.38 10.72 48.95
C THR A 834 13.05 10.15 48.48
N ARG A 835 13.02 8.86 48.20
CA ARG A 835 11.81 8.09 47.90
C ARG A 835 11.82 6.75 48.63
N LEU A 836 10.64 6.17 48.75
CA LEU A 836 10.39 4.90 49.40
C LEU A 836 10.36 3.78 48.36
N GLU A 837 11.22 2.78 48.55
CA GLU A 837 11.42 1.65 47.67
C GLU A 837 10.57 0.46 48.10
N LYS A 838 10.21 -0.41 47.15
CA LYS A 838 9.53 -1.67 47.46
C LYS A 838 10.47 -2.69 48.11
N GLY A 839 9.90 -3.61 48.87
CA GLY A 839 10.63 -4.61 49.64
C GLY A 839 11.36 -4.03 50.87
N LYS A 840 11.02 -2.82 51.30
CA LYS A 840 11.64 -2.11 52.42
C LYS A 840 10.62 -1.75 53.50
N ASN A 841 11.11 -1.67 54.73
CA ASN A 841 10.35 -1.21 55.90
C ASN A 841 10.98 0.07 56.42
N TYR A 842 10.13 1.04 56.74
CA TYR A 842 10.48 2.35 57.25
C TYR A 842 9.75 2.59 58.57
N THR A 843 10.35 3.35 59.46
CA THR A 843 9.71 3.78 60.71
C THR A 843 9.67 5.30 60.74
N LEU A 844 8.48 5.88 60.63
CA LEU A 844 8.27 7.31 60.83
C LEU A 844 8.16 7.58 62.32
N THR A 845 8.91 8.54 62.84
CA THR A 845 8.88 8.94 64.25
C THR A 845 8.60 10.44 64.34
N GLU A 846 7.61 10.83 65.15
CA GLU A 846 7.46 12.23 65.59
C GLU A 846 8.52 12.49 66.65
N ILE A 847 9.60 13.21 66.33
CA ILE A 847 10.70 13.49 67.26
C ILE A 847 10.33 14.59 68.26
N SER A 848 9.64 15.62 67.78
CA SER A 848 9.15 16.72 68.61
C SER A 848 7.74 17.12 68.17
N PRO A 849 6.79 17.28 69.11
CA PRO A 849 5.45 17.79 68.79
C PRO A 849 5.48 19.26 68.33
N PRO A 850 4.43 19.73 67.63
CA PRO A 850 4.18 21.14 67.42
C PRO A 850 4.08 21.88 68.75
N THR A 851 4.43 23.17 68.76
CA THR A 851 4.38 23.91 70.01
C THR A 851 2.94 24.04 70.55
N GLY A 852 2.78 23.95 71.88
CA GLY A 852 1.48 23.94 72.54
C GLY A 852 0.70 22.61 72.46
N HIS A 853 1.33 21.53 71.99
CA HIS A 853 0.71 20.20 71.88
C HIS A 853 1.59 19.13 72.53
N GLU A 854 0.97 18.09 73.08
CA GLU A 854 1.72 16.92 73.55
C GLU A 854 2.22 16.11 72.35
N ARG A 855 3.35 15.42 72.53
CA ARG A 855 3.78 14.36 71.61
C ARG A 855 2.69 13.30 71.59
N SER A 856 2.24 12.89 70.40
CA SER A 856 1.17 11.89 70.29
C SER A 856 1.55 10.61 71.06
N GLU A 857 0.60 9.99 71.77
CA GLU A 857 0.85 8.70 72.45
C GLU A 857 1.42 7.67 71.46
N LYS A 858 0.89 7.70 70.24
CA LYS A 858 1.44 7.01 69.08
C LYS A 858 2.38 7.95 68.34
N HIS A 859 3.68 7.86 68.64
CA HIS A 859 4.72 8.71 68.07
C HIS A 859 5.62 7.99 67.06
N MET A 860 5.33 6.72 66.76
CA MET A 860 6.02 5.89 65.76
C MET A 860 4.99 5.17 64.88
N TRP A 861 5.29 5.09 63.58
CA TRP A 861 4.49 4.39 62.58
C TRP A 861 5.38 3.53 61.68
N ASP A 862 5.08 2.25 61.59
CA ASP A 862 5.79 1.30 60.73
C ASP A 862 5.18 1.29 59.33
N ILE A 863 5.90 1.83 58.36
CA ILE A 863 5.51 1.87 56.96
C ILE A 863 6.24 0.74 56.23
N ALA A 864 5.53 -0.29 55.80
CA ALA A 864 6.09 -1.38 55.00
C ALA A 864 5.59 -1.29 53.57
N ILE A 865 6.52 -1.36 52.63
CA ILE A 865 6.24 -1.51 51.20
C ILE A 865 6.72 -2.89 50.81
N SER A 866 5.79 -3.81 50.61
CA SER A 866 6.09 -5.20 50.26
C SER A 866 6.68 -5.33 48.85
N ASN A 867 7.21 -6.51 48.50
CA ASN A 867 7.74 -6.78 47.15
C ASN A 867 6.69 -6.66 46.05
N ASN A 868 5.42 -6.81 46.42
CA ASN A 868 4.27 -6.65 45.55
C ASN A 868 3.73 -5.19 45.58
N GLY A 869 4.49 -4.23 46.10
CA GLY A 869 4.14 -2.80 46.13
C GLY A 869 2.99 -2.41 47.05
N ALA A 870 2.34 -3.37 47.75
CA ALA A 870 1.31 -3.05 48.73
C ALA A 870 1.92 -2.32 49.93
N VAL A 871 1.31 -1.18 50.27
CA VAL A 871 1.70 -0.33 51.39
C VAL A 871 0.84 -0.64 52.61
N THR A 872 1.50 -0.83 53.75
CA THR A 872 0.83 -0.89 55.04
C THR A 872 1.45 0.10 56.01
N VAL A 873 0.61 0.77 56.80
CA VAL A 873 1.04 1.55 57.97
C VAL A 873 0.57 0.81 59.23
N ASP A 874 1.50 0.42 60.10
CA ASP A 874 1.28 -0.41 61.28
C ASP A 874 0.52 -1.70 60.99
N GLY A 875 0.84 -2.33 59.85
CA GLY A 875 0.21 -3.56 59.37
C GLY A 875 -1.21 -3.40 58.81
N GLN A 876 -1.77 -2.18 58.80
CA GLN A 876 -3.04 -1.89 58.14
C GLN A 876 -2.80 -1.41 56.71
N LYS A 877 -3.60 -1.91 55.76
CA LYS A 877 -3.50 -1.49 54.35
C LYS A 877 -3.80 0.00 54.23
N THR A 878 -2.89 0.73 53.61
CA THR A 878 -2.99 2.19 53.43
C THR A 878 -3.12 2.53 51.96
N ALA A 879 -3.99 3.48 51.64
CA ALA A 879 -4.14 3.97 50.27
C ALA A 879 -2.93 4.85 49.90
N VAL A 880 -2.47 4.69 48.65
CA VAL A 880 -1.46 5.54 48.03
C VAL A 880 -2.18 6.38 46.98
N ASP A 881 -2.00 7.69 47.03
CA ASP A 881 -2.63 8.64 46.11
C ASP A 881 -1.52 9.40 45.37
N ASP A 882 -1.56 9.41 44.04
CA ASP A 882 -0.52 10.00 43.17
C ASP A 882 0.92 9.64 43.58
N GLN A 883 1.16 8.35 43.88
CA GLN A 883 2.47 7.84 44.36
C GLN A 883 2.92 8.42 45.72
N VAL A 884 2.00 9.04 46.46
CA VAL A 884 2.24 9.60 47.80
C VAL A 884 1.47 8.80 48.84
N ILE A 885 2.18 8.32 49.87
CA ILE A 885 1.56 7.80 51.08
C ILE A 885 1.08 8.99 51.90
N GLN A 886 -0.23 9.09 52.14
CA GLN A 886 -0.82 10.13 52.96
C GLN A 886 -1.00 9.62 54.39
N LEU A 887 -0.37 10.28 55.35
CA LEU A 887 -0.52 9.97 56.77
C LEU A 887 -1.01 11.20 57.54
N THR A 888 -2.14 11.09 58.20
CA THR A 888 -2.63 12.16 59.10
C THR A 888 -2.25 11.83 60.52
N ILE A 889 -1.51 12.73 61.17
CA ILE A 889 -1.05 12.57 62.55
C ILE A 889 -1.70 13.64 63.42
N GLU A 890 -2.44 13.18 64.41
CA GLU A 890 -3.14 14.02 65.36
C GLU A 890 -2.34 14.12 66.66
N ASN A 891 -2.19 15.35 67.16
CA ASN A 891 -1.64 15.56 68.50
C ASN A 891 -2.73 16.14 69.39
N THR A 892 -2.78 15.58 70.58
CA THR A 892 -3.61 16.10 71.65
C THR A 892 -3.13 17.50 71.99
N PHE A 893 -4.08 18.43 72.05
CA PHE A 893 -3.79 19.75 72.59
C PHE A 893 -3.27 19.57 74.03
N LEU A 894 -2.16 20.21 74.37
CA LEU A 894 -1.65 20.16 75.74
C LEU A 894 -2.62 20.97 76.60
N ASP A 895 -3.47 20.29 77.37
CA ASP A 895 -4.25 20.94 78.42
C ASP A 895 -3.26 21.58 79.39
N LEU A 896 -3.04 22.89 79.25
CA LEU A 896 -2.23 23.65 80.20
C LEU A 896 -2.92 23.57 81.57
N PRO A 897 -2.31 22.90 82.58
CA PRO A 897 -2.83 22.99 83.92
C PRO A 897 -2.58 24.42 84.40
N ILE A 898 -3.62 25.27 84.35
CA ILE A 898 -3.55 26.60 84.95
C ILE A 898 -3.51 26.42 86.47
N ALA A 899 -2.31 26.39 87.04
CA ALA A 899 -2.12 26.42 88.48
C ALA A 899 -2.33 27.85 88.99
N ILE A 900 -3.56 28.18 89.37
CA ILE A 900 -3.88 29.48 89.97
C ILE A 900 -3.34 29.50 91.41
N ARG A 901 -2.19 30.14 91.63
CA ARG A 901 -1.64 30.37 92.97
C ARG A 901 -2.15 31.70 93.53
N LYS A 902 -3.12 31.65 94.44
CA LYS A 902 -3.54 32.83 95.20
C LYS A 902 -2.63 33.03 96.42
N TYR A 903 -1.92 34.15 96.46
CA TYR A 903 -1.17 34.60 97.64
C TYR A 903 -1.60 36.01 98.05
N THR A 904 -1.37 36.37 99.31
CA THR A 904 -1.42 37.76 99.77
C THR A 904 -0.03 38.17 100.22
N GLU A 905 0.33 39.44 100.05
CA GLU A 905 1.57 39.97 100.63
C GLU A 905 1.31 40.47 102.06
N LYS A 906 2.06 39.91 103.02
CA LYS A 906 2.06 40.39 104.40
C LYS A 906 3.50 40.75 104.75
N GLY A 907 3.82 42.05 104.70
CA GLY A 907 5.16 42.54 105.05
C GLY A 907 6.29 42.05 104.13
N LYS A 908 6.06 42.06 102.81
CA LYS A 908 6.96 41.61 101.73
C LYS A 908 7.13 40.09 101.54
N GLU A 909 6.50 39.24 102.34
CA GLU A 909 6.40 37.80 102.05
C GLU A 909 5.03 37.41 101.46
N LYS A 910 5.05 36.56 100.43
CA LYS A 910 3.87 36.03 99.73
C LYS A 910 3.34 34.79 100.46
N VAL A 911 2.18 34.90 101.10
CA VAL A 911 1.53 33.81 101.84
C VAL A 911 0.37 33.23 101.02
N ASN A 912 0.38 31.92 100.77
CA ASN A 912 -0.66 31.23 100.00
C ASN A 912 -1.98 31.14 100.80
N LEU A 913 -3.10 31.37 100.13
CA LEU A 913 -4.43 31.21 100.70
C LEU A 913 -4.95 29.80 100.36
N ALA A 914 -5.22 28.97 101.38
CA ALA A 914 -5.74 27.61 101.21
C ALA A 914 -7.28 27.57 101.04
N ASP A 915 -7.77 26.52 100.37
CA ASP A 915 -9.19 26.13 100.22
C ASP A 915 -10.11 26.97 99.31
N ALA A 916 -9.56 27.68 98.32
CA ALA A 916 -10.35 28.31 97.26
C ALA A 916 -10.47 27.40 96.02
N THR A 917 -11.68 26.92 95.71
CA THR A 917 -12.00 26.20 94.47
C THR A 917 -12.38 27.15 93.34
N PHE A 918 -11.89 26.90 92.12
CA PHE A 918 -12.28 27.59 90.88
C PHE A 918 -13.04 26.63 89.96
N ALA A 919 -14.03 27.15 89.23
CA ALA A 919 -14.66 26.47 88.09
C ALA A 919 -14.69 27.43 86.90
N LEU A 920 -14.12 27.01 85.76
CA LEU A 920 -14.32 27.68 84.47
C LEU A 920 -15.70 27.28 83.92
N GLN A 921 -16.59 28.24 83.68
CA GLN A 921 -17.86 28.01 82.99
C GLN A 921 -18.03 28.95 81.80
N ILE A 922 -18.30 28.33 80.65
CA ILE A 922 -18.81 28.96 79.43
C ILE A 922 -20.32 29.20 79.66
N LYS A 923 -20.81 30.39 79.31
CA LYS A 923 -22.21 30.81 79.52
C LYS A 923 -23.20 29.89 78.79
N ALA A 924 -24.00 29.16 79.56
CA ALA A 924 -25.35 28.75 79.16
C ALA A 924 -26.37 29.51 80.03
N ASP A 925 -27.51 29.85 79.44
CA ASP A 925 -28.48 30.79 79.99
C ASP A 925 -29.03 30.43 81.39
N LYS A 926 -29.04 31.46 82.25
CA LYS A 926 -29.79 31.66 83.52
C LYS A 926 -29.25 31.03 84.82
N GLY A 927 -28.92 31.89 85.79
CA GLY A 927 -29.12 31.63 87.23
C GLY A 927 -28.04 32.15 88.21
N SER A 928 -28.02 33.46 88.51
CA SER A 928 -28.15 34.11 89.85
C SER A 928 -26.88 34.29 90.72
N TYR A 929 -26.67 35.53 91.22
CA TYR A 929 -25.46 36.07 91.85
C TYR A 929 -25.60 36.39 93.36
N GLN A 930 -24.46 36.53 94.06
CA GLN A 930 -24.37 37.08 95.42
C GLN A 930 -24.61 38.61 95.46
N ILE A 931 -25.06 39.10 96.61
CA ILE A 931 -25.77 40.38 96.81
C ILE A 931 -24.83 41.40 97.48
N GLY A 932 -24.66 42.62 96.93
CA GLY A 932 -23.96 43.75 97.61
C GLY A 932 -23.17 44.71 96.70
N TYR A 933 -22.56 44.17 95.66
CA TYR A 933 -21.74 44.87 94.66
C TYR A 933 -22.11 44.30 93.29
N ASP A 934 -21.78 44.97 92.18
CA ASP A 934 -21.39 44.21 90.98
C ASP A 934 -20.04 43.54 91.32
N THR A 935 -19.75 42.30 90.95
CA THR A 935 -18.49 41.64 91.37
C THR A 935 -17.42 41.70 90.28
N ILE A 936 -16.08 41.77 90.51
CA ILE A 936 -15.13 42.41 91.46
C ILE A 936 -13.81 42.55 90.66
N PRO A 937 -13.00 43.62 90.84
CA PRO A 937 -11.68 43.78 90.25
C PRO A 937 -10.58 43.10 91.10
N GLY A 938 -9.56 42.59 90.43
CA GLY A 938 -8.31 42.14 91.01
C GLY A 938 -7.20 42.31 89.98
N ASN A 939 -5.96 42.53 90.43
CA ASN A 939 -4.82 42.39 89.52
C ASN A 939 -4.62 40.89 89.29
N TYR A 940 -4.89 40.45 88.07
CA TYR A 940 -4.58 39.11 87.61
C TYR A 940 -3.29 39.20 86.79
N GLU A 941 -2.22 38.62 87.31
CA GLU A 941 -1.00 38.41 86.53
C GLU A 941 -1.15 37.03 85.86
N PHE A 942 -1.28 37.04 84.55
CA PHE A 942 -1.28 35.82 83.74
C PHE A 942 0.10 35.73 83.07
N GLU A 943 0.87 34.71 83.41
CA GLU A 943 2.07 34.37 82.65
C GLU A 943 1.63 33.41 81.54
N VAL A 944 1.51 33.92 80.32
CA VAL A 944 1.17 33.13 79.13
C VAL A 944 2.48 32.86 78.39
N ASP A 945 2.74 31.58 78.09
CA ASP A 945 3.93 31.19 77.34
C ASP A 945 3.88 31.71 75.88
N PRO A 946 5.01 31.69 75.13
CA PRO A 946 5.13 32.33 73.82
C PRO A 946 4.19 31.83 72.71
N TYR A 947 3.33 30.84 72.97
CA TYR A 947 2.49 30.21 71.95
C TYR A 947 0.98 30.33 72.20
N GLY A 948 0.55 31.06 73.24
CA GLY A 948 -0.87 31.38 73.46
C GLY A 948 -1.31 32.68 72.77
N THR A 949 -2.16 32.60 71.74
CA THR A 949 -2.75 33.80 71.09
C THR A 949 -4.16 34.05 71.62
N ILE A 950 -4.48 35.30 72.01
CA ILE A 950 -5.84 35.76 72.36
C ILE A 950 -6.20 36.91 71.40
N GLU A 951 -7.30 36.78 70.65
CA GLU A 951 -7.86 37.87 69.83
C GLU A 951 -8.84 38.74 70.64
N TYR A 952 -8.65 40.07 70.58
CA TYR A 952 -9.48 41.08 71.27
C TYR A 952 -9.79 42.27 70.33
N ASP A 953 -11.07 42.67 70.28
CA ASP A 953 -11.64 43.60 69.29
C ASP A 953 -11.53 45.09 69.70
N GLY A 954 -10.33 45.54 70.09
CA GLY A 954 -10.06 46.92 70.52
C GLY A 954 -8.67 47.42 70.12
N LYS A 955 -8.55 48.70 69.75
CA LYS A 955 -7.31 49.29 69.19
C LYS A 955 -6.14 49.25 70.19
N ASN A 956 -5.12 48.47 69.84
CA ASN A 956 -3.84 48.35 70.54
C ASN A 956 -2.88 49.50 70.19
N VAL A 957 -1.99 49.85 71.13
CA VAL A 957 -0.83 50.72 70.90
C VAL A 957 0.42 49.94 71.30
N GLU A 958 1.22 49.54 70.33
CA GLU A 958 2.44 48.76 70.55
C GLU A 958 3.51 49.60 71.27
N HIS A 959 4.15 49.02 72.29
CA HIS A 959 5.61 48.80 72.41
C HIS A 959 5.90 48.16 73.79
N ALA A 960 6.50 46.97 73.77
CA ALA A 960 7.06 46.17 74.89
C ALA A 960 6.18 45.07 75.55
N ALA A 961 6.86 43.94 75.83
CA ALA A 961 6.37 42.58 76.09
C ALA A 961 5.74 42.34 77.48
N VAL A 962 4.78 43.17 77.88
CA VAL A 962 3.82 42.87 78.97
C VAL A 962 2.47 43.46 78.59
N TRP A 963 1.41 42.65 78.65
CA TRP A 963 0.04 43.07 78.37
C TRP A 963 -0.65 43.44 79.69
N THR A 964 -1.05 44.70 79.83
CA THR A 964 -1.77 45.17 81.04
C THR A 964 -3.24 45.40 80.70
N LEU A 965 -4.14 44.58 81.26
CA LEU A 965 -5.59 44.77 81.19
C LEU A 965 -6.06 45.57 82.42
N THR A 966 -6.78 46.67 82.22
CA THR A 966 -7.38 47.45 83.32
C THR A 966 -8.90 47.41 83.21
N HIS A 967 -9.58 46.86 84.23
CA HIS A 967 -11.05 46.90 84.36
C HIS A 967 -11.42 47.28 85.80
N SER A 968 -12.35 48.22 85.99
CA SER A 968 -12.79 48.69 87.31
C SER A 968 -14.22 48.26 87.61
N ASN A 969 -14.47 47.85 88.85
CA ASN A 969 -15.79 47.48 89.36
C ASN A 969 -16.46 48.68 90.04
N GLN A 970 -17.78 48.75 90.04
CA GLN A 970 -18.53 49.86 90.64
C GLN A 970 -19.46 49.39 91.76
N ILE A 971 -19.50 50.16 92.85
CA ILE A 971 -20.35 49.90 94.01
C ILE A 971 -21.83 50.23 93.71
N LYS A 972 -22.77 49.44 94.23
CA LYS A 972 -24.22 49.76 94.13
C LYS A 972 -24.58 50.95 95.04
N PRO A 973 -25.53 51.82 94.65
CA PRO A 973 -26.00 52.91 95.50
C PRO A 973 -26.61 52.43 96.83
N PHE A 974 -26.87 53.36 97.74
CA PHE A 974 -27.38 53.14 99.09
C PHE A 974 -28.73 53.83 99.31
N ASP A 975 -29.64 53.22 100.07
CA ASP A 975 -30.87 53.84 100.56
C ASP A 975 -30.77 54.05 102.08
N LEU A 976 -31.11 55.24 102.57
CA LEU A 976 -31.11 55.60 103.99
C LEU A 976 -32.53 55.75 104.52
N THR A 977 -32.89 54.92 105.49
CA THR A 977 -34.16 55.00 106.24
C THR A 977 -33.94 55.69 107.59
N VAL A 978 -34.60 56.83 107.81
CA VAL A 978 -34.59 57.58 109.06
C VAL A 978 -35.90 57.34 109.83
N LEU A 979 -35.81 56.86 111.07
CA LEU A 979 -36.96 56.64 111.96
C LEU A 979 -37.02 57.72 113.04
N LYS A 980 -38.13 58.47 113.10
CA LYS A 980 -38.32 59.54 114.09
C LYS A 980 -39.09 59.05 115.31
N GLN A 981 -38.50 59.23 116.49
CA GLN A 981 -39.09 58.80 117.75
C GLN A 981 -38.97 59.86 118.86
N THR A 982 -39.69 59.66 119.96
CA THR A 982 -39.47 60.32 121.25
C THR A 982 -38.25 59.70 121.96
N ASP A 983 -37.74 60.36 122.99
CA ASP A 983 -36.71 59.81 123.87
C ASP A 983 -37.13 58.53 124.63
N THR A 984 -38.43 58.29 124.73
CA THR A 984 -39.03 57.04 125.27
C THR A 984 -39.21 55.94 124.21
N GLY A 985 -38.80 56.18 122.96
CA GLY A 985 -38.81 55.20 121.86
C GLY A 985 -40.14 55.05 121.12
N GLN A 986 -41.11 55.95 121.33
CA GLN A 986 -42.37 55.94 120.58
C GLN A 986 -42.24 56.72 119.28
N SER A 987 -42.82 56.24 118.18
CA SER A 987 -42.81 56.94 116.89
C SER A 987 -43.40 58.34 116.98
N LEU A 988 -42.71 59.33 116.40
CA LEU A 988 -43.03 60.75 116.52
C LEU A 988 -43.24 61.37 115.14
N LYS A 989 -44.48 61.76 114.85
CA LYS A 989 -44.88 62.37 113.57
C LYS A 989 -44.76 63.88 113.58
N GLY A 990 -44.56 64.47 112.40
CA GLY A 990 -44.52 65.92 112.20
C GLY A 990 -43.13 66.52 112.09
N ALA A 991 -42.09 65.68 112.05
CA ALA A 991 -40.74 66.09 111.70
C ALA A 991 -40.58 66.21 110.18
N ALA A 992 -39.65 67.04 109.72
CA ALA A 992 -39.18 67.02 108.33
C ALA A 992 -37.65 67.05 108.32
N PHE A 993 -37.06 66.30 107.38
CA PHE A 993 -35.62 66.14 107.25
C PHE A 993 -35.12 66.58 105.89
N ARG A 994 -33.93 67.19 105.89
CA ARG A 994 -33.17 67.55 104.70
C ARG A 994 -31.88 66.74 104.68
N LEU A 995 -31.65 66.01 103.60
CA LEU A 995 -30.36 65.37 103.31
C LEU A 995 -29.63 66.18 102.24
N SER A 996 -28.40 66.62 102.55
CA SER A 996 -27.58 67.44 101.66
C SER A 996 -26.22 66.78 101.40
N GLY A 997 -25.86 66.50 100.14
CA GLY A 997 -24.52 65.96 99.78
C GLY A 997 -24.43 65.37 98.36
N SER A 998 -23.22 65.40 97.77
CA SER A 998 -22.84 64.83 96.45
C SER A 998 -23.79 65.16 95.28
N ALA A 999 -24.08 66.45 95.11
CA ALA A 999 -24.77 67.12 93.99
C ALA A 999 -26.30 67.30 94.02
N GLU A 1000 -27.05 66.80 95.04
CA GLU A 1000 -28.48 67.11 95.21
C GLU A 1000 -28.87 67.35 96.70
N GLN A 1001 -29.99 68.05 96.94
CA GLN A 1001 -30.60 68.31 98.26
C GLN A 1001 -32.03 67.77 98.24
N ILE A 1002 -32.35 66.88 99.18
CA ILE A 1002 -33.66 66.21 99.25
C ILE A 1002 -34.31 66.50 100.60
N GLU A 1003 -35.58 66.91 100.57
CA GLU A 1003 -36.38 67.18 101.77
C GLU A 1003 -37.59 66.24 101.81
N LEU A 1004 -37.78 65.58 102.96
CA LEU A 1004 -38.90 64.67 103.20
C LEU A 1004 -39.64 65.04 104.51
N PRO A 1005 -40.98 64.99 104.54
CA PRO A 1005 -41.85 64.63 103.42
C PRO A 1005 -41.91 65.78 102.39
N SER A 1006 -42.04 65.45 101.11
CA SER A 1006 -42.16 66.45 100.04
C SER A 1006 -43.55 67.13 100.00
N ASP A 1007 -44.49 66.62 100.79
CA ASP A 1007 -45.80 67.19 101.11
C ASP A 1007 -45.90 67.49 102.62
N GLU A 1008 -46.88 68.30 103.07
CA GLU A 1008 -46.99 68.64 104.51
C GLU A 1008 -47.56 67.52 105.40
N THR A 1009 -47.52 66.26 104.93
CA THR A 1009 -48.11 65.12 105.62
C THR A 1009 -47.24 64.67 106.79
N ALA A 1010 -47.81 64.60 107.99
CA ALA A 1010 -47.07 64.20 109.18
C ALA A 1010 -46.76 62.67 109.18
N ILE A 1011 -45.52 62.31 108.88
CA ILE A 1011 -44.98 60.94 108.91
C ILE A 1011 -43.88 60.77 109.99
N ASP A 1012 -43.51 59.54 110.30
CA ASP A 1012 -42.49 59.15 111.31
C ASP A 1012 -41.31 58.36 110.72
N THR A 1013 -41.34 57.99 109.44
CA THR A 1013 -40.28 57.24 108.74
C THR A 1013 -39.98 57.90 107.40
N PHE A 1014 -38.70 58.14 107.09
CA PHE A 1014 -38.24 58.87 105.90
C PHE A 1014 -37.22 58.01 105.15
N VAL A 1015 -37.34 57.87 103.82
CA VAL A 1015 -36.44 57.03 103.01
C VAL A 1015 -35.81 57.87 101.91
N PHE A 1016 -34.47 57.94 101.87
CA PHE A 1016 -33.68 58.60 100.84
C PHE A 1016 -32.99 57.54 99.99
N GLU A 1017 -33.26 57.50 98.68
CA GLU A 1017 -32.82 56.40 97.80
C GLU A 1017 -31.63 56.77 96.89
N ASP A 1018 -30.96 55.76 96.33
CA ASP A 1018 -29.93 55.86 95.28
C ASP A 1018 -28.69 56.72 95.65
N LEU A 1019 -28.33 56.79 96.94
CA LEU A 1019 -27.16 57.54 97.43
C LEU A 1019 -25.84 56.90 96.96
N LYS A 1020 -24.98 57.68 96.32
CA LYS A 1020 -23.64 57.24 95.89
C LYS A 1020 -22.61 57.42 97.02
N PRO A 1021 -21.41 56.84 96.93
CA PRO A 1021 -20.30 57.23 97.80
C PRO A 1021 -20.13 58.76 97.85
N GLY A 1022 -19.97 59.29 99.06
CA GLY A 1022 -19.96 60.72 99.32
C GLY A 1022 -20.22 61.04 100.79
N ASN A 1023 -20.06 62.32 101.12
CA ASN A 1023 -20.36 62.86 102.44
C ASN A 1023 -21.71 63.57 102.38
N TYR A 1024 -22.63 63.15 103.25
CA TYR A 1024 -23.97 63.66 103.37
C TYR A 1024 -24.21 64.23 104.77
N THR A 1025 -25.08 65.22 104.84
CA THR A 1025 -25.49 65.85 106.09
C THR A 1025 -27.00 65.79 106.20
N LEU A 1026 -27.50 65.11 107.23
CA LEU A 1026 -28.92 65.01 107.55
C LEU A 1026 -29.28 66.05 108.63
N GLU A 1027 -30.18 66.97 108.28
CA GLU A 1027 -30.66 68.05 109.15
C GLU A 1027 -32.16 67.88 109.41
N GLU A 1028 -32.59 68.03 110.67
CA GLU A 1028 -34.02 68.12 111.00
C GLU A 1028 -34.48 69.57 110.82
N ILE A 1029 -35.15 69.85 109.71
CA ILE A 1029 -35.56 71.21 109.32
C ILE A 1029 -36.90 71.64 109.91
N LYS A 1030 -37.72 70.68 110.34
CA LYS A 1030 -38.96 70.93 111.08
C LYS A 1030 -39.02 70.00 112.27
N THR A 1031 -39.05 70.58 113.46
CA THR A 1031 -39.22 69.85 114.71
C THR A 1031 -40.72 69.64 114.98
N PRO A 1032 -41.14 68.43 115.39
CA PRO A 1032 -42.48 68.17 115.90
C PRO A 1032 -42.87 69.14 117.02
N GLU A 1033 -44.12 69.61 117.01
CA GLU A 1033 -44.62 70.59 117.98
C GLU A 1033 -44.45 70.06 119.42
N GLY A 1034 -44.02 70.94 120.33
CA GLY A 1034 -43.78 70.58 121.74
C GLY A 1034 -42.53 69.71 121.99
N HIS A 1035 -41.59 69.61 121.03
CA HIS A 1035 -40.33 68.88 121.20
C HIS A 1035 -39.11 69.73 120.84
N VAL A 1036 -37.94 69.36 121.34
CA VAL A 1036 -36.63 69.95 120.98
C VAL A 1036 -36.02 69.12 119.86
N GLY A 1037 -35.78 69.76 118.71
CA GLY A 1037 -35.19 69.12 117.53
C GLY A 1037 -33.69 68.89 117.65
N LEU A 1038 -33.12 68.20 116.66
CA LEU A 1038 -31.68 68.01 116.54
C LEU A 1038 -30.92 69.35 116.50
N LYS A 1039 -29.94 69.52 117.39
CA LYS A 1039 -29.15 70.75 117.51
C LYS A 1039 -27.96 70.81 116.57
N GLU A 1040 -27.42 69.66 116.18
CA GLU A 1040 -26.41 69.53 115.14
C GLU A 1040 -26.89 68.56 114.07
N PRO A 1041 -26.64 68.84 112.78
CA PRO A 1041 -26.88 67.90 111.71
C PRO A 1041 -26.04 66.62 111.85
N VAL A 1042 -26.60 65.48 111.44
CA VAL A 1042 -25.90 64.19 111.47
C VAL A 1042 -25.08 64.01 110.19
N GLN A 1043 -23.77 63.80 110.34
CA GLN A 1043 -22.89 63.50 109.21
C GLN A 1043 -22.94 62.00 108.86
N ILE A 1044 -23.11 61.70 107.59
CA ILE A 1044 -23.13 60.35 107.03
C ILE A 1044 -22.08 60.28 105.95
N VAL A 1045 -21.09 59.40 106.12
CA VAL A 1045 -20.02 59.22 105.14
C VAL A 1045 -20.14 57.83 104.55
N ILE A 1046 -20.37 57.77 103.25
CA ILE A 1046 -20.33 56.54 102.46
C ILE A 1046 -19.02 56.58 101.67
N GLN A 1047 -18.07 55.72 102.01
CA GLN A 1047 -16.79 55.67 101.29
C GLN A 1047 -16.92 54.89 99.98
N GLU A 1048 -16.00 55.15 99.04
CA GLU A 1048 -15.94 54.46 97.72
C GLU A 1048 -15.76 52.94 97.85
N ASP A 1049 -15.28 52.45 99.00
CA ASP A 1049 -15.14 51.02 99.31
C ASP A 1049 -16.37 50.41 99.99
N GLY A 1050 -17.45 51.19 100.17
CA GLY A 1050 -18.72 50.75 100.74
C GLY A 1050 -18.83 50.74 102.26
N LYS A 1051 -17.80 51.19 102.98
CA LYS A 1051 -17.91 51.41 104.43
C LYS A 1051 -18.70 52.67 104.73
N VAL A 1052 -19.60 52.58 105.70
CA VAL A 1052 -20.46 53.69 106.11
C VAL A 1052 -20.21 54.06 107.57
N THR A 1053 -20.07 55.36 107.83
CA THR A 1053 -20.11 55.91 109.19
C THR A 1053 -21.25 56.92 109.32
N ILE A 1054 -21.96 56.87 110.46
CA ILE A 1054 -23.03 57.81 110.80
C ILE A 1054 -22.65 58.46 112.14
N ALA A 1055 -22.65 59.80 112.18
CA ALA A 1055 -22.14 60.60 113.28
C ALA A 1055 -20.70 60.24 113.73
N GLY A 1056 -19.89 59.71 112.81
CA GLY A 1056 -18.51 59.29 113.07
C GLY A 1056 -18.34 57.84 113.53
N GLU A 1057 -19.43 57.11 113.81
CA GLU A 1057 -19.38 55.70 114.22
C GLU A 1057 -19.63 54.75 113.04
N PRO A 1058 -18.90 53.62 112.94
CA PRO A 1058 -19.14 52.60 111.91
C PRO A 1058 -20.57 52.05 112.00
N THR A 1059 -21.28 52.02 110.88
CA THR A 1059 -22.63 51.47 110.79
C THR A 1059 -22.62 50.25 109.88
N GLU A 1060 -23.28 49.17 110.31
CA GLU A 1060 -23.44 47.99 109.46
C GLU A 1060 -24.42 48.29 108.32
N VAL A 1061 -23.96 48.03 107.10
CA VAL A 1061 -24.77 48.10 105.88
C VAL A 1061 -25.42 46.74 105.69
N HIS A 1062 -26.74 46.71 105.53
CA HIS A 1062 -27.46 45.47 105.29
C HIS A 1062 -27.97 45.45 103.84
N LEU A 1063 -27.71 44.36 103.11
CA LEU A 1063 -28.38 44.12 101.83
C LEU A 1063 -29.00 42.72 101.84
N GLN A 1064 -30.31 42.66 101.61
CA GLN A 1064 -31.08 41.42 101.53
C GLN A 1064 -31.38 41.06 100.08
N SER A 1065 -31.51 39.77 99.79
CA SER A 1065 -31.83 39.27 98.45
C SER A 1065 -33.15 39.86 97.96
N GLY A 1066 -33.11 40.56 96.81
CA GLY A 1066 -34.28 41.21 96.20
C GLY A 1066 -34.27 42.74 96.24
N ASN A 1067 -33.39 43.37 97.01
CA ASN A 1067 -33.30 44.84 97.08
C ASN A 1067 -32.41 45.42 95.97
N LYS A 1068 -32.79 46.58 95.44
CA LYS A 1068 -32.08 47.30 94.37
C LYS A 1068 -30.75 47.90 94.86
N ASN A 1069 -30.74 48.49 96.06
CA ASN A 1069 -29.64 49.28 96.64
C ASN A 1069 -29.29 48.86 98.08
N ASN A 1070 -28.08 49.18 98.54
CA ASN A 1070 -27.55 48.93 99.89
C ASN A 1070 -28.36 49.65 100.97
N GLN A 1071 -28.83 48.98 102.03
CA GLN A 1071 -29.76 49.60 103.00
C GLN A 1071 -29.03 50.10 104.26
N LEU A 1072 -29.38 51.31 104.68
CA LEU A 1072 -28.94 51.98 105.90
C LEU A 1072 -30.16 52.39 106.74
N GLN A 1073 -30.02 52.33 108.06
CA GLN A 1073 -31.07 52.77 108.98
C GLN A 1073 -30.50 53.65 110.10
N LEU A 1074 -31.17 54.76 110.39
CA LEU A 1074 -30.83 55.71 111.44
C LEU A 1074 -32.07 56.05 112.28
N VAL A 1075 -31.98 55.99 113.60
CA VAL A 1075 -33.05 56.43 114.52
C VAL A 1075 -32.72 57.82 115.06
N VAL A 1076 -33.65 58.77 114.92
CA VAL A 1076 -33.52 60.15 115.41
C VAL A 1076 -34.56 60.43 116.50
N THR A 1077 -34.12 60.74 117.72
CA THR A 1077 -34.98 60.98 118.88
C THR A 1077 -35.08 62.46 119.24
N ASN A 1078 -36.29 62.96 119.58
CA ASN A 1078 -36.50 64.32 120.11
C ASN A 1078 -37.06 64.25 121.53
N GLN A 1079 -36.59 65.14 122.40
CA GLN A 1079 -37.08 65.27 123.77
C GLN A 1079 -38.25 66.26 123.85
N ALA A 1080 -39.28 65.97 124.66
CA ALA A 1080 -40.41 66.89 124.85
C ALA A 1080 -39.96 68.21 125.51
N LEU A 1081 -40.50 69.35 125.03
CA LEU A 1081 -40.19 70.69 125.51
C LEU A 1081 -40.83 70.91 126.89
N LEU A 1082 -40.01 70.96 127.94
CA LEU A 1082 -40.46 71.30 129.30
C LEU A 1082 -40.84 72.79 129.38
N SER A 1083 -42.10 73.10 129.72
CA SER A 1083 -42.53 74.44 130.11
C SER A 1083 -41.97 74.81 131.49
N LEU A 1084 -41.14 75.85 131.56
CA LEU A 1084 -40.74 76.51 132.81
C LEU A 1084 -41.84 77.49 133.29
N PRO A 1085 -42.01 77.75 134.60
CA PRO A 1085 -43.18 78.43 135.16
C PRO A 1085 -43.23 79.93 134.81
N GLU A 1086 -44.44 80.44 134.50
CA GLU A 1086 -44.72 81.87 134.44
C GLU A 1086 -44.50 82.51 135.83
N THR A 1087 -43.47 83.33 135.99
CA THR A 1087 -43.59 84.56 136.78
C THR A 1087 -43.29 85.72 135.85
N GLY A 1088 -44.27 86.61 135.72
CA GLY A 1088 -44.26 87.69 134.74
C GLY A 1088 -43.15 88.71 134.97
N GLY A 1089 -43.06 89.62 134.00
CA GLY A 1089 -42.43 90.91 134.19
C GLY A 1089 -40.94 90.92 133.90
N MET A 1090 -40.64 91.18 132.63
CA MET A 1090 -39.77 92.29 132.21
C MET A 1090 -38.50 92.53 133.03
N GLY A 1091 -37.37 92.09 132.46
CA GLY A 1091 -36.07 92.72 132.69
C GLY A 1091 -35.35 92.29 133.97
N GLY A 1092 -34.60 91.19 133.91
CA GLY A 1092 -33.78 90.67 135.00
C GLY A 1092 -33.35 89.26 134.62
N LEU A 1093 -32.09 88.84 134.57
CA LEU A 1093 -30.94 89.03 135.46
C LEU A 1093 -31.16 88.44 136.86
N GLY A 1094 -30.91 87.14 136.94
CA GLY A 1094 -30.72 86.34 138.15
C GLY A 1094 -30.02 85.03 137.74
N ILE A 1095 -28.71 85.02 137.56
CA ILE A 1095 -27.72 84.68 138.59
C ILE A 1095 -27.75 83.17 138.93
N ILE A 1096 -26.69 82.49 138.46
CA ILE A 1096 -26.00 81.31 139.05
C ILE A 1096 -26.61 79.90 138.84
N ALA A 1097 -25.72 79.04 138.32
CA ALA A 1097 -25.72 77.57 138.24
C ALA A 1097 -26.65 76.91 137.21
N SER A 1098 -26.18 75.77 136.67
CA SER A 1098 -26.89 74.70 135.94
C SER A 1098 -26.84 74.65 134.39
N LEU A 1099 -26.50 73.42 133.96
CA LEU A 1099 -26.79 72.65 132.74
C LEU A 1099 -26.58 73.22 131.32
N SER A 1100 -25.97 72.35 130.51
CA SER A 1100 -26.29 72.13 129.11
C SER A 1100 -26.30 73.34 128.18
N GLY A 1101 -25.29 73.41 127.30
CA GLY A 1101 -25.65 73.78 125.95
C GLY A 1101 -24.52 73.96 124.96
N ILE A 1102 -24.59 73.20 123.88
CA ILE A 1102 -25.00 73.72 122.57
C ILE A 1102 -23.88 74.64 122.05
N VAL A 1103 -22.83 74.04 121.47
CA VAL A 1103 -22.76 73.81 120.01
C VAL A 1103 -22.64 75.13 119.28
N SER A 1104 -21.42 75.39 118.79
CA SER A 1104 -21.00 76.36 117.76
C SER A 1104 -19.51 76.67 117.98
N PHE A 1105 -18.62 76.81 116.98
CA PHE A 1105 -18.81 77.03 115.54
C PHE A 1105 -17.50 76.64 114.76
N ALA A 1106 -16.78 75.62 115.28
CA ALA A 1106 -15.33 75.34 115.29
C ALA A 1106 -14.67 74.83 113.98
N ILE A 1107 -13.41 75.15 113.62
CA ILE A 1107 -12.36 76.02 114.18
C ILE A 1107 -11.53 76.59 113.00
N TYR A 1108 -11.39 77.92 113.06
CA TYR A 1108 -10.69 78.83 112.16
C TYR A 1108 -9.17 78.74 112.35
N SER A 1109 -8.46 77.89 111.61
CA SER A 1109 -6.98 77.74 111.57
C SER A 1109 -6.66 76.32 111.09
N PHE A 1110 -5.66 75.98 110.25
CA PHE A 1110 -4.29 76.49 110.17
C PHE A 1110 -3.61 76.04 108.85
N LEU A 1111 -3.68 76.89 107.81
CA LEU A 1111 -2.62 77.26 106.83
C LEU A 1111 -1.79 76.14 106.16
N ARG A 1112 -1.94 75.83 104.85
CA ARG A 1112 -1.50 76.57 103.63
C ARG A 1112 0.01 76.89 103.54
N ARG A 1113 0.75 76.25 102.61
CA ARG A 1113 1.89 76.81 101.82
C ARG A 1113 2.46 75.80 100.80
N LYS A 1114 2.42 76.11 99.48
CA LYS A 1114 3.47 76.67 98.56
C LYS A 1114 4.41 75.58 97.98
N ARG A 1115 4.71 75.43 96.67
CA ARG A 1115 4.92 76.30 95.47
C ARG A 1115 6.24 77.11 95.49
N GLU A 1116 7.02 77.04 94.39
CA GLU A 1116 8.33 77.70 94.06
C GLU A 1116 9.57 76.97 94.68
N ILE A 1117 10.73 76.73 94.05
CA ILE A 1117 11.67 77.53 93.22
C ILE A 1117 12.61 76.59 92.40
N ASN A 1118 13.13 77.09 91.26
CA ASN A 1118 14.36 76.81 90.48
C ASN A 1118 15.29 75.61 90.76
N GLU A 1119 15.93 75.18 89.65
CA GLU A 1119 17.21 74.45 89.50
C GLU A 1119 17.31 73.02 90.03
#